data_AF-A0A2E9YKY9-F1
#
_entry.id   AF-A0A2E9YKY9-F1
#
_cell.length_a   1.000
_cell.length_b   1.000
_cell.length_c   1.000
_cell.angle_alpha   90.00
_cell.angle_beta   90.00
_cell.angle_gamma   90.00
#
_symmetry.space_group_name_H-M   'P 1'
#
loop_
_entity.id
_entity.type
_entity.pdbx_description
1 polymer ?
#
loop_
_entity_poly.entity_id
_entity_poly.type
_entity_poly.pdbx_seq_one_letter_code
_entity_poly.pdbx_strand_id
1 'polypeptide(L)'
;MPTLNFNSGNNIIIPTENNTTYRGLEGNDTYIISKATVKNSKIDITDTEGANTIQLVDGITISSSIFTSNAARLVLSNGTQITISGADKFIFEAGGNLTSATLGSSRSYLKFADAMGAYSASFQTDKGDGGITINNAYDMRLVKNSILKTINLGDHFDGENLKYSIVKSEYPNQYNYLQPFISDQISLSDGQLKAQGGVGEEIYTAKITIKAENQDTEGSTEKVFTFRLTDDDDLEQSSSTIISSSDSETTISISEDVIGDRLLDLSSFGIDEGSAKITSVSIGGSVTPISYFLADPWAQNGWTDYFYVNKNVLKFAQYSYYDYDTDEYKLFFGPNNIYGSDWQFHDLITSNVRDNEFSITFEYTTDGESKTHKVIIDSFSNTSSGPIDAIPDGDRVKEIPATSDNNINALLLSDWQWAGKNNSEITEVTFAFPPSTDTDNVMPWVSNPSGSIWELADSRDTHIDNEDFKGAVRNILSMTEEMFNVKFTELTQDNYKEADLRYILFVTTDDAGNSQAWHPAPENHSYVYIRTYGSGDYTDYAAGTSQYGTILHETGHVLNLAHPFHGTKIESSQNTTLFSVMAYDTFWLRTTDTYGIATGDGTGLYKGDTADYANALSQSSWDLHDITALGHMYGYRTNYKSEDTIYTFSPSVNIHETIHDMGGNDTIDLSNYTENTTISLIPGGVSEVGSNKLFWEGDSQQSGDYFVLSSKTDIEKYIGSSGNDDVTLNTSVINDVSTGAGDDVIRDVLPTDIVNAGAGADTVYISYTTLDPDTAVSIDGGSETTDFDWIICDLAPDTEKDFTLCRTAFVNFEGFDFTDNEKQIITLDSEDFVSINSQTLSIKGDSTDEVVLPEGATETRSDDTYVYYSFNDVEIAISDEMMIG
;
A
#
# COMPACT_ATOMS: atom_id res chain seq x y z
N MET A 1 -30.45 0.23 -65.06
CA MET A 1 -31.53 -0.67 -64.63
C MET A 1 -32.79 -0.30 -65.40
N PRO A 2 -33.56 -1.25 -65.98
CA PRO A 2 -34.93 -0.97 -66.42
C PRO A 2 -35.76 -0.34 -65.30
N THR A 3 -36.64 0.59 -65.65
CA THR A 3 -37.52 1.29 -64.71
C THR A 3 -38.97 0.84 -64.92
N LEU A 4 -39.60 0.36 -63.85
CA LEU A 4 -41.04 0.08 -63.79
C LEU A 4 -41.74 1.30 -63.19
N ASN A 5 -42.44 2.05 -64.04
CA ASN A 5 -43.29 3.15 -63.63
C ASN A 5 -44.70 2.63 -63.37
N PHE A 6 -45.23 2.88 -62.17
CA PHE A 6 -46.61 2.63 -61.85
C PHE A 6 -47.48 3.85 -62.19
N ASN A 7 -48.78 3.78 -61.90
CA ASN A 7 -49.71 4.85 -62.28
C ASN A 7 -49.80 5.88 -61.15
N SER A 8 -50.29 7.10 -61.42
CA SER A 8 -50.42 8.17 -60.42
C SER A 8 -51.44 7.93 -59.29
N GLY A 9 -51.95 6.71 -59.11
CA GLY A 9 -52.82 6.35 -58.00
C GLY A 9 -52.04 5.67 -56.87
N ASN A 10 -52.65 5.45 -55.71
CA ASN A 10 -51.99 4.77 -54.59
C ASN A 10 -51.74 3.30 -54.94
N ASN A 11 -50.49 2.87 -55.00
CA ASN A 11 -50.08 1.54 -55.40
C ASN A 11 -49.44 0.76 -54.24
N ILE A 12 -49.65 -0.56 -54.27
CA ILE A 12 -48.94 -1.52 -53.41
C ILE A 12 -47.94 -2.23 -54.30
N ILE A 13 -46.66 -2.02 -54.03
CA ILE A 13 -45.56 -2.45 -54.87
C ILE A 13 -44.74 -3.47 -54.08
N ILE A 14 -44.52 -4.65 -54.67
CA ILE A 14 -43.64 -5.69 -54.11
C ILE A 14 -42.42 -5.78 -55.02
N PRO A 15 -41.27 -5.18 -54.64
CA PRO A 15 -40.08 -5.19 -55.47
C PRO A 15 -39.45 -6.60 -55.52
N THR A 16 -39.49 -7.24 -56.69
CA THR A 16 -39.02 -8.63 -56.90
C THR A 16 -37.99 -8.78 -58.02
N GLU A 17 -37.92 -7.83 -58.96
CA GLU A 17 -37.09 -7.96 -60.16
C GLU A 17 -35.65 -7.55 -59.89
N ASN A 18 -34.71 -8.38 -60.33
CA ASN A 18 -33.29 -8.08 -60.21
C ASN A 18 -32.88 -6.94 -61.16
N ASN A 19 -32.02 -6.05 -60.68
CA ASN A 19 -31.44 -4.93 -61.42
C ASN A 19 -32.52 -4.00 -62.01
N THR A 20 -33.55 -3.70 -61.22
CA THR A 20 -34.74 -2.93 -61.64
C THR A 20 -35.02 -1.77 -60.70
N THR A 21 -35.47 -0.64 -61.25
CA THR A 21 -35.91 0.54 -60.52
C THR A 21 -37.44 0.59 -60.46
N TYR A 22 -38.02 0.77 -59.28
CA TYR A 22 -39.45 0.92 -59.04
C TYR A 22 -39.81 2.39 -58.72
N ARG A 23 -40.88 2.90 -59.34
CA ARG A 23 -41.34 4.30 -59.20
C ARG A 23 -42.88 4.39 -59.20
N GLY A 24 -43.48 4.93 -58.15
CA GLY A 24 -44.92 5.09 -57.95
C GLY A 24 -45.55 6.36 -58.53
N LEU A 25 -44.75 7.40 -58.78
CA LEU A 25 -45.20 8.71 -59.33
C LEU A 25 -45.92 9.55 -58.26
N GLU A 26 -47.12 10.10 -58.52
CA GLU A 26 -47.76 11.09 -57.64
C GLU A 26 -48.62 10.47 -56.51
N GLY A 27 -48.80 9.13 -56.51
CA GLY A 27 -49.64 8.42 -55.56
C GLY A 27 -49.03 8.31 -54.16
N ASN A 28 -49.83 7.92 -53.16
CA ASN A 28 -49.30 7.48 -51.88
C ASN A 28 -48.98 5.99 -51.97
N ASP A 29 -47.73 5.65 -52.22
CA ASP A 29 -47.30 4.30 -52.59
C ASP A 29 -46.68 3.53 -51.42
N THR A 30 -46.93 2.22 -51.35
CA THR A 30 -46.38 1.33 -50.32
C THR A 30 -45.50 0.26 -50.95
N TYR A 31 -44.22 0.24 -50.57
CA TYR A 31 -43.22 -0.71 -51.04
C TYR A 31 -42.96 -1.77 -49.98
N ILE A 32 -43.24 -3.04 -50.28
CA ILE A 32 -43.16 -4.14 -49.31
C ILE A 32 -41.91 -4.99 -49.56
N ILE A 33 -40.97 -4.98 -48.62
CA ILE A 33 -39.72 -5.73 -48.63
C ILE A 33 -39.85 -6.90 -47.66
N SER A 34 -39.59 -8.13 -48.11
CA SER A 34 -39.78 -9.34 -47.30
C SER A 34 -38.72 -10.41 -47.57
N LYS A 35 -38.75 -11.52 -46.82
CA LYS A 35 -37.90 -12.69 -47.09
C LYS A 35 -38.09 -13.28 -48.49
N ALA A 36 -39.23 -13.01 -49.13
CA ALA A 36 -39.54 -13.47 -50.48
C ALA A 36 -38.87 -12.63 -51.59
N THR A 37 -38.22 -11.50 -51.24
CA THR A 37 -37.44 -10.72 -52.21
C THR A 37 -36.32 -11.59 -52.78
N VAL A 38 -36.17 -11.58 -54.12
CA VAL A 38 -35.24 -12.45 -54.85
C VAL A 38 -33.82 -12.32 -54.30
N LYS A 39 -33.20 -13.44 -53.92
CA LYS A 39 -31.84 -13.49 -53.32
C LYS A 39 -30.81 -12.83 -54.25
N ASN A 40 -29.81 -12.17 -53.67
CA ASN A 40 -28.71 -11.51 -54.41
C ASN A 40 -29.15 -10.51 -55.49
N SER A 41 -30.37 -9.96 -55.39
CA SER A 41 -30.88 -8.99 -56.35
C SER A 41 -30.43 -7.56 -56.03
N LYS A 42 -30.45 -6.68 -57.04
CA LYS A 42 -30.29 -5.23 -56.88
C LYS A 42 -31.60 -4.53 -57.21
N ILE A 43 -32.17 -3.84 -56.24
CA ILE A 43 -33.46 -3.18 -56.34
C ILE A 43 -33.25 -1.71 -56.03
N ASP A 44 -33.72 -0.84 -56.92
CA ASP A 44 -33.76 0.59 -56.65
C ASP A 44 -35.22 1.04 -56.49
N ILE A 45 -35.49 1.87 -55.50
CA ILE A 45 -36.77 2.52 -55.25
C ILE A 45 -36.54 4.02 -55.39
N THR A 46 -37.35 4.69 -56.20
CA THR A 46 -37.27 6.14 -56.40
C THR A 46 -38.68 6.71 -56.50
N ASP A 47 -39.14 7.34 -55.43
CA ASP A 47 -40.49 7.89 -55.34
C ASP A 47 -40.56 9.07 -54.39
N THR A 48 -40.60 10.28 -54.93
CA THR A 48 -40.41 11.52 -54.15
C THR A 48 -41.67 12.37 -54.07
N GLU A 49 -42.73 12.00 -54.78
CA GLU A 49 -44.03 12.67 -54.78
C GLU A 49 -45.04 11.78 -54.03
N GLY A 50 -46.02 12.39 -53.36
CA GLY A 50 -46.95 11.65 -52.50
C GLY A 50 -46.38 11.29 -51.12
N ALA A 51 -47.20 10.65 -50.29
CA ALA A 51 -46.83 10.15 -48.96
C ALA A 51 -46.51 8.65 -49.04
N ASN A 52 -45.23 8.35 -49.28
CA ASN A 52 -44.76 6.99 -49.59
C ASN A 52 -44.27 6.25 -48.35
N THR A 53 -44.47 4.93 -48.33
CA THR A 53 -44.10 4.05 -47.22
C THR A 53 -43.23 2.89 -47.69
N ILE A 54 -42.14 2.63 -46.97
CA ILE A 54 -41.35 1.39 -47.07
C ILE A 54 -41.77 0.47 -45.93
N GLN A 55 -42.42 -0.65 -46.24
CA GLN A 55 -42.73 -1.71 -45.28
C GLN A 55 -41.62 -2.76 -45.27
N LEU A 56 -41.00 -2.95 -44.11
CA LEU A 56 -40.00 -3.97 -43.85
C LEU A 56 -40.69 -5.10 -43.07
N VAL A 57 -41.01 -6.20 -43.73
CA VAL A 57 -41.78 -7.30 -43.13
C VAL A 57 -41.00 -7.96 -41.99
N ASP A 58 -41.72 -8.35 -40.93
CA ASP A 58 -41.17 -9.00 -39.74
C ASP A 58 -40.25 -10.20 -40.08
N GLY A 59 -39.11 -10.25 -39.39
CA GLY A 59 -38.12 -11.31 -39.47
C GLY A 59 -37.09 -11.19 -40.60
N ILE A 60 -37.11 -10.16 -41.46
CA ILE A 60 -35.99 -9.92 -42.40
C ILE A 60 -34.75 -9.45 -41.64
N THR A 61 -33.56 -9.89 -42.07
CA THR A 61 -32.30 -9.43 -41.46
C THR A 61 -31.55 -8.52 -42.44
N ILE A 62 -31.16 -7.34 -41.99
CA ILE A 62 -30.33 -6.37 -42.69
C ILE A 62 -28.87 -6.61 -42.26
N SER A 63 -28.05 -7.14 -43.16
CA SER A 63 -26.64 -7.46 -42.93
C SER A 63 -25.74 -6.22 -42.89
N SER A 64 -26.09 -5.17 -43.63
CA SER A 64 -25.43 -3.86 -43.54
C SER A 64 -26.33 -2.77 -44.10
N SER A 65 -26.11 -1.52 -43.70
CA SER A 65 -26.84 -0.38 -44.22
C SER A 65 -25.96 0.85 -44.37
N ILE A 66 -26.30 1.74 -45.30
CA ILE A 66 -25.64 3.03 -45.49
C ILE A 66 -26.72 4.08 -45.69
N PHE A 67 -26.55 5.22 -45.03
CA PHE A 67 -27.48 6.34 -45.05
C PHE A 67 -26.74 7.62 -45.47
N THR A 68 -27.44 8.50 -46.17
CA THR A 68 -27.04 9.89 -46.43
C THR A 68 -28.17 10.81 -45.96
N SER A 69 -28.11 12.12 -46.24
CA SER A 69 -29.20 13.03 -45.85
C SER A 69 -30.54 12.73 -46.54
N ASN A 70 -30.53 12.00 -47.66
CA ASN A 70 -31.72 11.74 -48.47
C ASN A 70 -31.75 10.37 -49.20
N ALA A 71 -30.87 9.43 -48.85
CA ALA A 71 -30.85 8.11 -49.48
C ALA A 71 -30.41 7.02 -48.50
N ALA A 72 -31.02 5.84 -48.63
CA ALA A 72 -30.63 4.66 -47.87
C ALA A 72 -30.23 3.52 -48.82
N ARG A 73 -29.23 2.73 -48.42
CA ARG A 73 -28.95 1.43 -49.02
C ARG A 73 -28.99 0.37 -47.94
N LEU A 74 -29.86 -0.62 -48.10
CA LEU A 74 -30.01 -1.76 -47.20
C LEU A 74 -29.50 -3.02 -47.91
N VAL A 75 -28.66 -3.80 -47.23
CA VAL A 75 -28.25 -5.13 -47.70
C VAL A 75 -28.90 -6.15 -46.78
N LEU A 76 -29.65 -7.10 -47.35
CA LEU A 76 -30.30 -8.16 -46.60
C LEU A 76 -29.35 -9.35 -46.38
N SER A 77 -29.64 -10.21 -45.41
CA SER A 77 -28.86 -11.44 -45.14
C SER A 77 -28.87 -12.44 -46.28
N ASN A 78 -29.86 -12.36 -47.18
CA ASN A 78 -29.92 -13.16 -48.41
C ASN A 78 -29.11 -12.55 -49.59
N GLY A 79 -28.31 -11.50 -49.33
CA GLY A 79 -27.43 -10.82 -50.27
C GLY A 79 -28.10 -9.76 -51.15
N THR A 80 -29.42 -9.55 -51.03
CA THR A 80 -30.15 -8.52 -51.77
C THR A 80 -29.77 -7.12 -51.35
N GLN A 81 -29.55 -6.23 -52.32
CA GLN A 81 -29.24 -4.81 -52.11
C GLN A 81 -30.42 -3.96 -52.55
N ILE A 82 -30.91 -3.11 -51.65
CA ILE A 82 -32.05 -2.22 -51.88
C ILE A 82 -31.57 -0.79 -51.71
N THR A 83 -31.62 0.01 -52.77
CA THR A 83 -31.29 1.44 -52.73
C THR A 83 -32.58 2.24 -52.78
N ILE A 84 -32.80 3.11 -51.81
CA ILE A 84 -33.95 4.01 -51.73
C ILE A 84 -33.44 5.42 -51.93
N SER A 85 -33.78 6.02 -53.07
CA SER A 85 -33.42 7.39 -53.41
C SER A 85 -34.55 8.34 -53.00
N GLY A 86 -34.21 9.47 -52.38
CA GLY A 86 -35.20 10.36 -51.77
C GLY A 86 -35.82 9.77 -50.51
N ALA A 87 -35.06 8.95 -49.78
CA ALA A 87 -35.50 8.22 -48.59
C ALA A 87 -36.06 9.14 -47.50
N ASP A 88 -35.65 10.41 -47.44
CA ASP A 88 -36.18 11.44 -46.54
C ASP A 88 -37.66 11.78 -46.78
N LYS A 89 -38.22 11.38 -47.93
CA LYS A 89 -39.63 11.53 -48.29
C LYS A 89 -40.48 10.30 -47.96
N PHE A 90 -39.86 9.24 -47.45
CA PHE A 90 -40.56 8.01 -47.07
C PHE A 90 -40.79 7.92 -45.56
N ILE A 91 -41.88 7.25 -45.21
CA ILE A 91 -42.08 6.66 -43.89
C ILE A 91 -41.57 5.21 -43.94
N PHE A 92 -40.81 4.79 -42.92
CA PHE A 92 -40.32 3.43 -42.80
C PHE A 92 -41.14 2.70 -41.74
N GLU A 93 -41.80 1.62 -42.13
CA GLU A 93 -42.68 0.83 -41.27
C GLU A 93 -42.03 -0.54 -40.99
N ALA A 94 -41.52 -0.71 -39.77
CA ALA A 94 -40.86 -1.94 -39.33
C ALA A 94 -41.91 -2.97 -38.85
N GLY A 95 -41.81 -4.19 -39.37
CA GLY A 95 -42.70 -5.32 -39.10
C GLY A 95 -44.09 -5.24 -39.76
N GLY A 96 -44.36 -4.16 -40.51
CA GLY A 96 -45.61 -3.98 -41.25
C GLY A 96 -45.69 -4.85 -42.51
N ASN A 97 -46.90 -5.33 -42.81
CA ASN A 97 -47.20 -6.05 -44.04
C ASN A 97 -48.67 -5.82 -44.45
N LEU A 98 -48.87 -4.91 -45.39
CA LEU A 98 -50.19 -4.54 -45.88
C LEU A 98 -50.91 -5.70 -46.59
N THR A 99 -50.17 -6.66 -47.17
CA THR A 99 -50.77 -7.84 -47.81
C THR A 99 -51.46 -8.79 -46.81
N SER A 100 -51.08 -8.73 -45.54
CA SER A 100 -51.71 -9.47 -44.44
C SER A 100 -52.49 -8.58 -43.47
N ALA A 101 -52.68 -7.30 -43.79
CA ALA A 101 -53.25 -6.28 -42.90
C ALA A 101 -52.52 -6.18 -41.55
N THR A 102 -51.23 -6.52 -41.51
CA THR A 102 -50.37 -6.37 -40.32
C THR A 102 -49.84 -4.95 -40.31
N LEU A 103 -50.16 -4.20 -39.26
CA LEU A 103 -49.60 -2.86 -39.03
C LEU A 103 -48.25 -3.01 -38.32
N GLY A 104 -47.27 -2.23 -38.77
CA GLY A 104 -45.95 -2.12 -38.15
C GLY A 104 -45.72 -0.75 -37.52
N SER A 105 -44.51 -0.59 -36.99
CA SER A 105 -44.07 0.63 -36.31
C SER A 105 -43.50 1.63 -37.31
N SER A 106 -44.19 2.75 -37.51
CA SER A 106 -43.80 3.81 -38.46
C SER A 106 -42.74 4.75 -37.91
N ARG A 107 -41.71 5.04 -38.71
CA ARG A 107 -40.60 5.96 -38.38
C ARG A 107 -40.38 6.93 -39.53
N SER A 108 -40.00 8.16 -39.19
CA SER A 108 -39.39 9.06 -40.19
C SER A 108 -38.05 8.50 -40.63
N TYR A 109 -37.57 8.93 -41.80
CA TYR A 109 -36.28 8.52 -42.33
C TYR A 109 -35.12 8.61 -41.32
N LEU A 110 -34.95 9.76 -40.66
CA LEU A 110 -33.86 9.95 -39.70
C LEU A 110 -34.02 9.07 -38.46
N LYS A 111 -35.25 8.90 -37.96
CA LYS A 111 -35.52 7.96 -36.84
C LYS A 111 -35.28 6.50 -37.23
N PHE A 112 -35.44 6.16 -38.51
CA PHE A 112 -35.08 4.86 -39.04
C PHE A 112 -33.56 4.71 -39.16
N ALA A 113 -32.85 5.70 -39.69
CA ALA A 113 -31.39 5.72 -39.74
C ALA A 113 -30.76 5.60 -38.34
N ASP A 114 -31.29 6.34 -37.36
CA ASP A 114 -30.88 6.26 -35.95
C ASP A 114 -31.11 4.86 -35.36
N ALA A 115 -32.26 4.25 -35.64
CA ALA A 115 -32.57 2.88 -35.22
C ALA A 115 -31.70 1.82 -35.90
N MET A 116 -31.01 2.20 -36.98
CA MET A 116 -30.05 1.38 -37.69
C MET A 116 -28.61 1.74 -37.32
N GLY A 117 -28.37 2.61 -36.34
CA GLY A 117 -27.02 3.00 -35.88
C GLY A 117 -26.36 4.14 -36.65
N ALA A 118 -27.04 4.76 -37.62
CA ALA A 118 -26.49 5.79 -38.50
C ALA A 118 -26.89 7.21 -38.07
N TYR A 119 -26.42 7.64 -36.88
CA TYR A 119 -26.81 8.90 -36.22
C TYR A 119 -26.43 10.18 -37.00
N SER A 120 -25.37 10.10 -37.80
CA SER A 120 -24.84 11.25 -38.54
C SER A 120 -25.46 11.40 -39.94
N ALA A 121 -26.42 10.53 -40.28
CA ALA A 121 -27.06 10.50 -41.60
C ALA A 121 -27.67 11.84 -42.01
N SER A 122 -28.05 12.70 -41.06
CA SER A 122 -28.62 14.02 -41.34
C SER A 122 -27.66 15.00 -42.03
N PHE A 123 -26.33 14.83 -41.88
CA PHE A 123 -25.33 15.77 -42.42
C PHE A 123 -24.14 15.10 -43.12
N GLN A 124 -23.94 13.78 -43.02
CA GLN A 124 -22.90 13.05 -43.74
C GLN A 124 -23.37 11.66 -44.20
N THR A 125 -22.55 11.00 -45.01
CA THR A 125 -22.74 9.57 -45.27
C THR A 125 -22.36 8.79 -44.03
N ASP A 126 -23.27 7.98 -43.52
CA ASP A 126 -23.08 7.21 -42.30
C ASP A 126 -23.44 5.74 -42.52
N LYS A 127 -22.69 4.83 -41.91
CA LYS A 127 -22.93 3.39 -42.02
C LYS A 127 -23.76 2.95 -40.84
N GLY A 128 -24.89 2.31 -41.10
CA GLY A 128 -25.67 1.67 -40.04
C GLY A 128 -25.10 0.31 -39.66
N ASP A 129 -25.45 -0.15 -38.48
CA ASP A 129 -25.07 -1.42 -37.91
C ASP A 129 -25.56 -2.60 -38.79
N GLY A 130 -24.76 -3.66 -38.82
CA GLY A 130 -25.07 -4.89 -39.55
C GLY A 130 -25.67 -5.97 -38.65
N GLY A 131 -26.45 -6.90 -39.23
CA GLY A 131 -27.06 -8.03 -38.50
C GLY A 131 -28.40 -7.69 -37.82
N ILE A 132 -29.08 -6.65 -38.28
CA ILE A 132 -30.34 -6.15 -37.70
C ILE A 132 -31.50 -7.00 -38.20
N THR A 133 -32.14 -7.80 -37.34
CA THR A 133 -33.41 -8.47 -37.66
C THR A 133 -34.60 -7.54 -37.38
N ILE A 134 -35.34 -7.18 -38.43
CA ILE A 134 -36.52 -6.33 -38.33
C ILE A 134 -37.61 -7.05 -37.53
N ASN A 135 -38.13 -6.36 -36.52
CA ASN A 135 -39.29 -6.78 -35.77
C ASN A 135 -40.22 -5.59 -35.48
N ASN A 136 -41.41 -5.87 -34.95
CA ASN A 136 -42.38 -4.84 -34.54
C ASN A 136 -41.94 -4.03 -33.29
N ALA A 137 -40.85 -4.41 -32.62
CA ALA A 137 -40.42 -3.77 -31.39
C ALA A 137 -39.78 -2.40 -31.68
N TYR A 138 -40.16 -1.40 -30.88
CA TYR A 138 -39.52 -0.10 -30.91
C TYR A 138 -38.12 -0.22 -30.29
N ASP A 139 -37.12 -0.37 -31.14
CA ASP A 139 -35.69 -0.12 -30.92
C ASP A 139 -34.81 -1.37 -30.77
N MET A 140 -33.91 -1.51 -31.75
CA MET A 140 -32.65 -2.24 -31.61
C MET A 140 -31.53 -1.20 -31.63
N ARG A 141 -30.72 -1.14 -30.58
CA ARG A 141 -29.64 -0.15 -30.45
C ARG A 141 -28.32 -0.86 -30.18
N LEU A 142 -27.31 -0.61 -31.01
CA LEU A 142 -25.94 -0.99 -30.70
C LEU A 142 -25.34 0.06 -29.76
N VAL A 143 -24.78 -0.39 -28.64
CA VAL A 143 -24.06 0.43 -27.66
C VAL A 143 -22.65 -0.12 -27.56
N LYS A 144 -21.64 0.75 -27.74
CA LYS A 144 -20.22 0.39 -27.85
C LYS A 144 -19.34 1.33 -27.03
N ASN A 145 -18.12 0.91 -26.73
CA ASN A 145 -17.00 1.77 -26.30
C ASN A 145 -17.35 2.63 -25.08
N SER A 146 -17.86 2.01 -24.02
CA SER A 146 -18.24 2.70 -22.78
C SER A 146 -19.35 3.74 -22.93
N ILE A 147 -20.01 3.82 -24.09
CA ILE A 147 -21.08 4.78 -24.33
C ILE A 147 -22.31 4.37 -23.52
N LEU A 148 -22.84 5.30 -22.72
CA LEU A 148 -24.12 5.13 -22.04
C LEU A 148 -25.29 5.54 -22.95
N LYS A 149 -26.28 4.66 -23.08
CA LYS A 149 -27.53 4.93 -23.80
C LYS A 149 -28.70 4.96 -22.80
N THR A 150 -29.38 6.11 -22.76
CA THR A 150 -30.56 6.29 -21.89
C THR A 150 -31.86 6.27 -22.71
N ILE A 151 -32.89 5.58 -22.21
CA ILE A 151 -34.25 5.55 -22.74
C ILE A 151 -35.18 6.12 -21.69
N ASN A 152 -35.83 7.25 -21.98
CA ASN A 152 -36.89 7.78 -21.13
C ASN A 152 -38.17 6.97 -21.35
N LEU A 153 -38.58 6.16 -20.38
CA LEU A 153 -39.72 5.25 -20.53
C LEU A 153 -41.06 6.00 -20.69
N GLY A 154 -41.14 7.23 -20.19
CA GLY A 154 -42.32 8.09 -20.38
C GLY A 154 -42.64 8.41 -21.85
N ASP A 155 -41.66 8.34 -22.74
CA ASP A 155 -41.88 8.51 -24.19
C ASP A 155 -42.40 7.23 -24.86
N HIS A 156 -42.35 6.11 -24.14
CA HIS A 156 -42.63 4.78 -24.64
C HIS A 156 -43.86 4.13 -23.99
N PHE A 157 -44.49 4.70 -22.97
CA PHE A 157 -45.71 4.16 -22.36
C PHE A 157 -46.79 5.24 -22.23
N ASP A 158 -48.03 4.90 -22.60
CA ASP A 158 -49.17 5.82 -22.49
C ASP A 158 -49.77 5.76 -21.07
N GLY A 159 -49.84 6.89 -20.38
CA GLY A 159 -50.49 7.00 -19.07
C GLY A 159 -49.86 8.05 -18.14
N GLU A 160 -50.56 8.42 -17.09
CA GLU A 160 -50.03 9.26 -15.99
C GLU A 160 -49.73 8.38 -14.77
N ASN A 161 -48.74 8.76 -13.96
CA ASN A 161 -48.36 8.08 -12.71
C ASN A 161 -48.00 6.58 -12.89
N LEU A 162 -47.09 6.31 -13.82
CA LEU A 162 -46.62 4.96 -14.13
C LEU A 162 -45.41 4.58 -13.28
N LYS A 163 -45.43 3.37 -12.70
CA LYS A 163 -44.26 2.71 -12.09
C LYS A 163 -43.70 1.69 -13.07
N TYR A 164 -42.40 1.73 -13.28
CA TYR A 164 -41.71 0.81 -14.19
C TYR A 164 -40.99 -0.28 -13.43
N SER A 165 -41.08 -1.51 -13.93
CA SER A 165 -40.30 -2.65 -13.45
C SER A 165 -39.83 -3.48 -14.64
N ILE A 166 -38.66 -4.10 -14.52
CA ILE A 166 -38.25 -5.14 -15.46
C ILE A 166 -38.99 -6.41 -15.03
N VAL A 167 -39.61 -7.10 -15.99
CA VAL A 167 -40.36 -8.35 -15.76
C VAL A 167 -39.79 -9.56 -16.50
N LYS A 168 -38.97 -9.32 -17.53
CA LYS A 168 -38.24 -10.37 -18.24
C LYS A 168 -36.97 -9.79 -18.85
N SER A 169 -35.93 -10.58 -18.91
CA SER A 169 -34.71 -10.30 -19.65
C SER A 169 -34.28 -11.54 -20.44
N GLU A 170 -33.74 -11.33 -21.64
CA GLU A 170 -33.23 -12.39 -22.52
C GLU A 170 -31.85 -11.96 -23.03
N TYR A 171 -30.81 -12.67 -22.61
CA TYR A 171 -29.45 -12.54 -23.14
C TYR A 171 -29.11 -13.79 -23.95
N PRO A 172 -28.08 -13.77 -24.82
CA PRO A 172 -27.64 -15.00 -25.49
C PRO A 172 -27.21 -15.99 -24.40
N ASN A 173 -27.58 -17.27 -24.55
CA ASN A 173 -27.19 -18.36 -23.66
C ASN A 173 -27.74 -18.30 -22.20
N GLN A 174 -28.83 -17.57 -21.92
CA GLN A 174 -29.43 -17.54 -20.57
C GLN A 174 -30.73 -18.36 -20.37
N TYR A 175 -30.88 -18.88 -19.14
CA TYR A 175 -32.06 -19.58 -18.62
C TYR A 175 -33.28 -18.66 -18.44
N ASN A 176 -34.49 -19.25 -18.40
CA ASN A 176 -35.69 -18.63 -17.85
C ASN A 176 -35.52 -18.45 -16.32
N TYR A 177 -35.18 -17.25 -15.88
CA TYR A 177 -35.18 -16.88 -14.47
C TYR A 177 -36.61 -16.73 -13.92
N LEU A 178 -36.80 -16.94 -12.61
CA LEU A 178 -38.04 -16.59 -11.90
C LEU A 178 -38.18 -15.07 -11.67
N GLN A 179 -37.05 -14.33 -11.67
CA GLN A 179 -36.98 -12.87 -11.66
C GLN A 179 -36.00 -12.39 -12.74
N PRO A 180 -36.24 -11.27 -13.42
CA PRO A 180 -35.39 -10.83 -14.52
C PRO A 180 -33.98 -10.43 -14.06
N PHE A 181 -32.98 -11.14 -14.57
CA PHE A 181 -31.56 -10.79 -14.43
C PHE A 181 -31.20 -9.60 -15.33
N ILE A 182 -30.32 -8.72 -14.88
CA ILE A 182 -29.85 -7.61 -15.70
C ILE A 182 -28.33 -7.64 -15.61
N SER A 183 -27.64 -7.65 -16.76
CA SER A 183 -26.19 -7.41 -16.78
C SER A 183 -25.93 -6.05 -16.15
N ASP A 184 -24.81 -5.92 -15.45
CA ASP A 184 -24.18 -4.67 -15.02
C ASP A 184 -24.22 -3.54 -16.07
N GLN A 185 -24.18 -3.89 -17.34
CA GLN A 185 -24.31 -2.98 -18.47
C GLN A 185 -25.72 -2.38 -18.64
N ILE A 186 -26.76 -2.90 -17.99
CA ILE A 186 -28.14 -2.39 -18.11
C ILE A 186 -28.70 -2.04 -16.73
N SER A 187 -29.37 -0.90 -16.61
CA SER A 187 -30.02 -0.49 -15.36
C SER A 187 -31.35 0.23 -15.58
N LEU A 188 -32.24 0.16 -14.59
CA LEU A 188 -33.51 0.88 -14.55
C LEU A 188 -33.52 1.81 -13.34
N SER A 189 -33.48 3.12 -13.56
CA SER A 189 -33.60 4.12 -12.50
C SER A 189 -34.43 5.31 -12.97
N ASP A 190 -35.25 5.90 -12.10
CA ASP A 190 -35.95 7.18 -12.35
C ASP A 190 -36.82 7.21 -13.62
N GLY A 191 -37.43 6.07 -13.98
CA GLY A 191 -38.20 5.95 -15.22
C GLY A 191 -37.34 5.98 -16.49
N GLN A 192 -36.04 5.75 -16.36
CA GLN A 192 -35.08 5.62 -17.43
C GLN A 192 -34.49 4.20 -17.49
N LEU A 193 -34.52 3.59 -18.66
CA LEU A 193 -33.78 2.37 -18.95
C LEU A 193 -32.43 2.75 -19.58
N LYS A 194 -31.34 2.41 -18.90
CA LYS A 194 -29.98 2.74 -19.28
C LYS A 194 -29.27 1.47 -19.75
N ALA A 195 -28.46 1.58 -20.80
CA ALA A 195 -27.60 0.50 -21.30
C ALA A 195 -26.24 1.08 -21.68
N GLN A 196 -25.15 0.56 -21.14
CA GLN A 196 -23.77 0.97 -21.38
C GLN A 196 -23.05 -0.11 -22.17
N GLY A 197 -22.44 0.24 -23.30
CA GLY A 197 -21.61 -0.72 -24.04
C GLY A 197 -20.26 -0.85 -23.36
N GLY A 198 -19.68 -2.03 -23.37
CA GLY A 198 -18.33 -2.27 -22.85
C GLY A 198 -17.21 -1.91 -23.82
N VAL A 199 -15.99 -2.20 -23.41
CA VAL A 199 -14.72 -1.91 -24.09
C VAL A 199 -14.26 -3.04 -25.02
N GLY A 200 -14.79 -4.25 -24.86
CA GLY A 200 -14.48 -5.40 -25.69
C GLY A 200 -15.03 -5.34 -27.12
N GLU A 201 -14.41 -6.10 -28.02
CA GLU A 201 -14.83 -6.20 -29.43
C GLU A 201 -16.07 -7.10 -29.63
N GLU A 202 -16.42 -7.92 -28.63
CA GLU A 202 -17.49 -8.90 -28.74
C GLU A 202 -18.88 -8.30 -28.53
N ILE A 203 -19.75 -8.38 -29.56
CA ILE A 203 -21.15 -7.93 -29.47
C ILE A 203 -22.11 -9.06 -29.11
N TYR A 204 -22.96 -8.86 -28.10
CA TYR A 204 -24.07 -9.75 -27.72
C TYR A 204 -25.43 -9.02 -27.78
N THR A 205 -26.56 -9.74 -27.78
CA THR A 205 -27.92 -9.16 -27.88
C THR A 205 -28.74 -9.38 -26.61
N ALA A 206 -29.10 -8.30 -25.91
CA ALA A 206 -29.99 -8.33 -24.75
C ALA A 206 -31.40 -7.86 -25.11
N LYS A 207 -32.45 -8.52 -24.61
CA LYS A 207 -33.83 -8.04 -24.69
C LYS A 207 -34.38 -7.85 -23.29
N ILE A 208 -34.93 -6.68 -23.00
CA ILE A 208 -35.43 -6.28 -21.69
C ILE A 208 -36.91 -5.95 -21.81
N THR A 209 -37.76 -6.72 -21.14
CA THR A 209 -39.20 -6.47 -21.04
C THR A 209 -39.48 -5.61 -19.82
N ILE A 210 -39.97 -4.39 -20.07
CA ILE A 210 -40.42 -3.46 -19.05
C ILE A 210 -41.93 -3.52 -18.93
N LYS A 211 -42.42 -3.64 -17.70
CA LYS A 211 -43.82 -3.45 -17.33
C LYS A 211 -44.00 -2.04 -16.77
N ALA A 212 -44.99 -1.32 -17.30
CA ALA A 212 -45.48 -0.07 -16.74
C ALA A 212 -46.82 -0.32 -16.05
N GLU A 213 -46.87 -0.09 -14.74
CA GLU A 213 -48.06 -0.24 -13.91
C GLU A 213 -48.58 1.14 -13.52
N ASN A 214 -49.82 1.43 -13.88
CA ASN A 214 -50.48 2.65 -13.46
C ASN A 214 -50.74 2.56 -11.95
N GLN A 215 -50.33 3.57 -11.18
CA GLN A 215 -50.49 3.53 -9.72
C GLN A 215 -51.92 3.93 -9.27
N ASP A 216 -52.70 4.54 -10.16
CA ASP A 216 -54.06 4.99 -9.88
C ASP A 216 -55.13 3.99 -10.38
N THR A 217 -54.75 3.02 -11.22
CA THR A 217 -55.63 2.00 -11.81
C THR A 217 -54.93 0.65 -11.86
N GLU A 218 -55.63 -0.49 -11.73
CA GLU A 218 -55.03 -1.83 -11.84
C GLU A 218 -54.55 -2.20 -13.28
N GLY A 219 -54.38 -1.22 -14.17
CA GLY A 219 -53.93 -1.42 -15.55
C GLY A 219 -52.41 -1.52 -15.68
N SER A 220 -51.93 -2.46 -16.49
CA SER A 220 -50.51 -2.57 -16.83
C SER A 220 -50.28 -2.84 -18.31
N THR A 221 -49.13 -2.38 -18.82
CA THR A 221 -48.68 -2.62 -20.20
C THR A 221 -47.22 -3.02 -20.21
N GLU A 222 -46.82 -3.87 -21.15
CA GLU A 222 -45.45 -4.36 -21.28
C GLU A 222 -44.86 -3.99 -22.63
N LYS A 223 -43.56 -3.67 -22.67
CA LYS A 223 -42.79 -3.45 -23.90
C LYS A 223 -41.41 -4.07 -23.81
N VAL A 224 -40.92 -4.58 -24.94
CA VAL A 224 -39.60 -5.18 -25.08
C VAL A 224 -38.64 -4.18 -25.72
N PHE A 225 -37.50 -3.95 -25.07
CA PHE A 225 -36.39 -3.14 -25.56
C PHE A 225 -35.24 -4.08 -25.94
N THR A 226 -34.66 -3.93 -27.13
CA THR A 226 -33.55 -4.78 -27.58
C THR A 226 -32.27 -3.97 -27.68
N PHE A 227 -31.22 -4.42 -27.00
CA PHE A 227 -29.88 -3.86 -27.04
C PHE A 227 -28.94 -4.83 -27.71
N ARG A 228 -27.95 -4.29 -28.42
CA ARG A 228 -26.73 -4.98 -28.77
C ARG A 228 -25.59 -4.29 -28.04
N LEU A 229 -24.85 -5.01 -27.22
CA LEU A 229 -23.83 -4.44 -26.34
C LEU A 229 -22.48 -5.06 -26.67
N THR A 230 -21.42 -4.25 -26.65
CA THR A 230 -20.06 -4.78 -26.51
C THR A 230 -19.84 -5.28 -25.10
N ASP A 231 -19.14 -6.41 -24.93
CA ASP A 231 -18.75 -6.94 -23.61
C ASP A 231 -17.90 -5.90 -22.86
N ASP A 232 -18.11 -5.72 -21.57
CA ASP A 232 -17.33 -4.82 -20.68
C ASP A 232 -16.11 -5.47 -20.04
N ASP A 233 -15.91 -6.77 -20.27
CA ASP A 233 -14.71 -7.45 -19.83
C ASP A 233 -13.49 -6.97 -20.63
N ASP A 234 -12.68 -6.11 -20.00
CA ASP A 234 -11.47 -5.48 -20.53
C ASP A 234 -10.28 -6.47 -20.69
N LEU A 235 -10.41 -7.70 -20.17
CA LEU A 235 -9.28 -8.62 -20.04
C LEU A 235 -9.48 -9.91 -20.84
N GLU A 236 -8.76 -10.03 -21.96
CA GLU A 236 -8.51 -11.31 -22.64
C GLU A 236 -7.58 -12.24 -21.83
N GLN A 237 -7.56 -12.15 -20.50
CA GLN A 237 -6.66 -12.97 -19.69
C GLN A 237 -7.17 -14.41 -19.64
N SER A 238 -6.28 -15.32 -20.01
CA SER A 238 -6.52 -16.76 -19.99
C SER A 238 -5.27 -17.41 -19.43
N SER A 239 -5.38 -18.00 -18.24
CA SER A 239 -4.35 -18.90 -17.71
C SER A 239 -4.50 -20.32 -18.26
N SER A 240 -5.71 -20.62 -18.74
CA SER A 240 -6.12 -21.97 -19.12
C SER A 240 -5.26 -22.55 -20.25
N THR A 241 -4.77 -23.78 -20.04
CA THR A 241 -4.13 -24.59 -21.08
C THR A 241 -4.82 -25.94 -21.20
N ILE A 242 -5.16 -26.35 -22.42
CA ILE A 242 -5.76 -27.68 -22.67
C ILE A 242 -4.72 -28.78 -22.45
N ILE A 243 -4.98 -29.66 -21.48
CA ILE A 243 -4.19 -30.87 -21.21
C ILE A 243 -4.61 -31.99 -22.16
N SER A 244 -5.92 -32.20 -22.30
CA SER A 244 -6.51 -33.19 -23.22
C SER A 244 -7.93 -32.80 -23.62
N SER A 245 -8.39 -33.26 -24.78
CA SER A 245 -9.75 -32.99 -25.26
C SER A 245 -10.29 -34.16 -26.11
N SER A 246 -11.60 -34.35 -26.04
CA SER A 246 -12.39 -35.38 -26.73
C SER A 246 -13.76 -34.79 -27.15
N ASP A 247 -14.62 -35.58 -27.79
CA ASP A 247 -15.95 -35.08 -28.22
C ASP A 247 -16.87 -34.69 -27.03
N SER A 248 -16.68 -35.30 -25.86
CA SER A 248 -17.55 -35.11 -24.68
C SER A 248 -16.86 -34.49 -23.47
N GLU A 249 -15.54 -34.37 -23.48
CA GLU A 249 -14.76 -33.93 -22.31
C GLU A 249 -13.48 -33.21 -22.72
N THR A 250 -13.16 -32.12 -22.02
CA THR A 250 -11.90 -31.38 -22.11
C THR A 250 -11.31 -31.20 -20.71
N THR A 251 -10.01 -31.43 -20.57
CA THR A 251 -9.26 -31.24 -19.33
C THR A 251 -8.32 -30.07 -19.51
N ILE A 252 -8.31 -29.15 -18.55
CA ILE A 252 -7.50 -27.93 -18.58
C ILE A 252 -6.64 -27.81 -17.32
N SER A 253 -5.54 -27.06 -17.44
CA SER A 253 -4.80 -26.50 -16.33
C SER A 253 -5.10 -25.02 -16.21
N ILE A 254 -5.15 -24.47 -15.00
CA ILE A 254 -5.23 -23.01 -14.75
C ILE A 254 -4.10 -22.58 -13.82
N SER A 255 -3.74 -21.30 -13.87
CA SER A 255 -3.01 -20.63 -12.80
C SER A 255 -4.00 -20.00 -11.84
N GLU A 256 -3.60 -19.89 -10.58
CA GLU A 256 -4.35 -19.08 -9.62
C GLU A 256 -4.45 -17.62 -10.04
N ASP A 257 -5.30 -16.89 -9.32
CA ASP A 257 -5.27 -15.43 -9.30
C ASP A 257 -5.64 -14.75 -10.62
N VAL A 258 -6.15 -15.48 -11.61
CA VAL A 258 -6.67 -14.88 -12.84
C VAL A 258 -8.15 -14.53 -12.67
N ILE A 259 -8.42 -13.26 -12.38
CA ILE A 259 -9.77 -12.70 -12.30
C ILE A 259 -10.50 -12.86 -13.64
N GLY A 260 -11.67 -13.48 -13.62
CA GLY A 260 -12.50 -13.69 -14.82
C GLY A 260 -11.91 -14.69 -15.83
N ASP A 261 -11.04 -15.60 -15.38
CA ASP A 261 -10.25 -16.48 -16.24
C ASP A 261 -11.06 -17.17 -17.36
N ARG A 262 -10.54 -17.08 -18.59
CA ARG A 262 -11.10 -17.76 -19.76
C ARG A 262 -10.66 -19.22 -19.76
N LEU A 263 -11.60 -20.10 -19.42
CA LEU A 263 -11.35 -21.53 -19.25
C LEU A 263 -11.27 -22.30 -20.57
N LEU A 264 -12.14 -22.01 -21.54
CA LEU A 264 -12.17 -22.76 -22.81
C LEU A 264 -12.77 -21.96 -23.97
N ASP A 265 -12.09 -21.95 -25.11
CA ASP A 265 -12.64 -21.49 -26.39
C ASP A 265 -13.50 -22.59 -27.05
N LEU A 266 -14.76 -22.26 -27.29
CA LEU A 266 -15.81 -23.09 -27.86
C LEU A 266 -16.04 -22.81 -29.35
N SER A 267 -15.25 -21.95 -30.00
CA SER A 267 -15.44 -21.55 -31.41
C SER A 267 -15.43 -22.74 -32.37
N SER A 268 -14.68 -23.79 -32.02
CA SER A 268 -14.57 -25.04 -32.79
C SER A 268 -15.76 -26.00 -32.63
N PHE A 269 -16.67 -25.75 -31.69
CA PHE A 269 -17.78 -26.66 -31.36
C PHE A 269 -18.98 -26.54 -32.31
N GLY A 270 -19.02 -25.49 -33.14
CA GLY A 270 -20.14 -25.25 -34.06
C GLY A 270 -21.47 -25.07 -33.33
N ILE A 271 -21.45 -24.31 -32.24
CA ILE A 271 -22.60 -24.07 -31.37
C ILE A 271 -23.62 -23.18 -32.11
N ASP A 272 -24.87 -23.63 -32.18
CA ASP A 272 -25.98 -22.81 -32.67
C ASP A 272 -26.17 -21.62 -31.72
N GLU A 273 -26.33 -20.41 -32.27
CA GLU A 273 -26.43 -19.18 -31.50
C GLU A 273 -27.52 -19.27 -30.41
N GLY A 274 -27.15 -19.03 -29.15
CA GLY A 274 -28.08 -19.07 -28.01
C GLY A 274 -28.33 -20.46 -27.41
N SER A 275 -27.71 -21.52 -27.92
CA SER A 275 -27.98 -22.90 -27.49
C SER A 275 -27.10 -23.41 -26.34
N ALA A 276 -25.92 -22.81 -26.13
CA ALA A 276 -24.99 -23.26 -25.10
C ALA A 276 -25.48 -22.90 -23.70
N LYS A 277 -25.32 -23.84 -22.77
CA LYS A 277 -25.94 -23.74 -21.45
C LYS A 277 -25.19 -24.60 -20.43
N ILE A 278 -24.69 -23.99 -19.37
CA ILE A 278 -24.14 -24.73 -18.24
C ILE A 278 -25.27 -25.52 -17.56
N THR A 279 -25.03 -26.79 -17.25
CA THR A 279 -26.02 -27.71 -16.65
C THR A 279 -25.66 -28.16 -15.24
N SER A 280 -24.37 -28.25 -14.92
CA SER A 280 -23.89 -28.54 -13.57
C SER A 280 -22.45 -28.07 -13.37
N VAL A 281 -22.13 -27.71 -12.13
CA VAL A 281 -20.76 -27.52 -11.64
C VAL A 281 -20.54 -28.52 -10.51
N SER A 282 -19.38 -29.16 -10.49
CA SER A 282 -18.90 -30.02 -9.41
C SER A 282 -17.66 -29.38 -8.82
N ILE A 283 -17.64 -29.18 -7.50
CA ILE A 283 -16.48 -28.81 -6.70
C ILE A 283 -16.55 -29.67 -5.44
N GLY A 284 -15.44 -30.19 -4.92
CA GLY A 284 -15.50 -30.92 -3.64
C GLY A 284 -16.14 -32.32 -3.72
N GLY A 285 -16.39 -32.87 -4.92
CA GLY A 285 -17.15 -34.12 -5.11
C GLY A 285 -18.66 -34.00 -4.84
N SER A 286 -19.15 -32.81 -4.49
CA SER A 286 -20.58 -32.49 -4.42
C SER A 286 -21.04 -31.98 -5.79
N VAL A 287 -21.72 -32.84 -6.56
CA VAL A 287 -22.41 -32.41 -7.78
C VAL A 287 -23.64 -31.62 -7.37
N THR A 288 -23.64 -30.32 -7.61
CA THR A 288 -24.82 -29.48 -7.33
C THR A 288 -25.60 -29.27 -8.63
N PRO A 289 -26.77 -29.93 -8.82
CA PRO A 289 -27.59 -29.72 -10.01
C PRO A 289 -28.17 -28.31 -9.98
N ILE A 290 -28.28 -27.65 -11.15
CA ILE A 290 -28.83 -26.29 -11.22
C ILE A 290 -30.24 -26.19 -10.62
N SER A 291 -31.02 -27.28 -10.62
CA SER A 291 -32.37 -27.34 -10.07
C SER A 291 -32.46 -27.23 -8.54
N TYR A 292 -31.39 -27.51 -7.79
CA TYR A 292 -31.36 -27.38 -6.34
C TYR A 292 -31.33 -25.90 -5.89
N PHE A 293 -30.90 -25.00 -6.79
CA PHE A 293 -30.84 -23.55 -6.58
C PHE A 293 -32.20 -22.83 -6.67
N LEU A 294 -33.29 -23.56 -6.97
CA LEU A 294 -34.63 -22.99 -7.18
C LEU A 294 -35.56 -23.08 -5.94
N ALA A 295 -35.18 -23.79 -4.87
CA ALA A 295 -36.13 -24.27 -3.86
C ALA A 295 -35.98 -23.70 -2.43
N ASP A 296 -34.91 -22.97 -2.11
CA ASP A 296 -34.66 -22.44 -0.76
C ASP A 296 -34.62 -20.90 -0.76
N PRO A 297 -35.63 -20.21 -0.15
CA PRO A 297 -35.68 -18.75 -0.04
C PRO A 297 -34.59 -18.14 0.85
N TRP A 298 -33.90 -18.94 1.67
CA TRP A 298 -32.77 -18.54 2.51
C TRP A 298 -31.42 -18.98 1.91
N ALA A 299 -31.43 -19.79 0.85
CA ALA A 299 -30.27 -20.06 0.01
C ALA A 299 -30.26 -19.15 -1.23
N GLN A 300 -30.45 -17.84 -1.02
CA GLN A 300 -30.17 -16.80 -2.04
C GLN A 300 -28.65 -16.64 -2.30
N ASN A 301 -27.89 -17.73 -2.23
CA ASN A 301 -26.44 -17.75 -2.32
C ASN A 301 -26.00 -18.33 -3.68
N GLY A 302 -26.19 -17.55 -4.75
CA GLY A 302 -25.15 -17.21 -5.73
C GLY A 302 -24.55 -18.24 -6.70
N TRP A 303 -24.84 -19.55 -6.71
CA TRP A 303 -24.09 -20.48 -7.59
C TRP A 303 -24.23 -20.23 -9.11
N THR A 304 -25.28 -19.52 -9.55
CA THR A 304 -25.50 -19.20 -10.98
C THR A 304 -24.65 -18.04 -11.51
N ASP A 305 -23.90 -17.38 -10.63
CA ASP A 305 -23.16 -16.15 -10.95
C ASP A 305 -21.66 -16.38 -11.16
N TYR A 306 -21.18 -17.62 -10.99
CA TYR A 306 -19.75 -17.96 -10.98
C TYR A 306 -19.15 -18.35 -12.35
N PHE A 307 -19.97 -18.80 -13.30
CA PHE A 307 -19.49 -19.26 -14.61
C PHE A 307 -20.53 -18.91 -15.67
N TYR A 308 -20.07 -18.49 -16.85
CA TYR A 308 -20.98 -18.20 -17.95
C TYR A 308 -20.35 -18.55 -19.29
N VAL A 309 -21.23 -18.77 -20.28
CA VAL A 309 -20.84 -18.97 -21.67
C VAL A 309 -21.24 -17.74 -22.47
N ASN A 310 -20.28 -16.86 -22.75
CA ASN A 310 -20.51 -15.73 -23.66
C ASN A 310 -20.06 -16.13 -25.08
N LYS A 311 -20.99 -16.04 -26.04
CA LYS A 311 -20.86 -16.60 -27.41
C LYS A 311 -20.27 -18.02 -27.44
N ASN A 312 -18.95 -18.09 -27.56
CA ASN A 312 -18.12 -19.26 -27.80
C ASN A 312 -17.01 -19.37 -26.75
N VAL A 313 -17.18 -18.87 -25.54
CA VAL A 313 -16.14 -18.94 -24.49
C VAL A 313 -16.78 -19.34 -23.19
N LEU A 314 -16.23 -20.36 -22.54
CA LEU A 314 -16.50 -20.69 -21.14
C LEU A 314 -15.48 -19.96 -20.25
N LYS A 315 -15.96 -19.24 -19.24
CA LYS A 315 -15.10 -18.48 -18.31
C LYS A 315 -15.66 -18.42 -16.88
N PHE A 316 -14.79 -18.07 -15.92
CA PHE A 316 -15.15 -17.61 -14.58
C PHE A 316 -15.95 -16.29 -14.65
N ALA A 317 -16.66 -15.95 -13.57
CA ALA A 317 -17.30 -14.66 -13.40
C ALA A 317 -16.25 -13.54 -13.39
N GLN A 318 -16.62 -12.34 -13.86
CA GLN A 318 -15.71 -11.20 -13.99
C GLN A 318 -14.93 -10.87 -12.71
N TYR A 319 -15.52 -11.08 -11.53
CA TYR A 319 -14.85 -10.83 -10.25
C TYR A 319 -14.58 -12.11 -9.45
N SER A 320 -14.25 -13.20 -10.15
CA SER A 320 -13.89 -14.47 -9.51
C SER A 320 -12.58 -15.03 -10.01
N TYR A 321 -11.88 -15.75 -9.12
CA TYR A 321 -10.59 -16.37 -9.38
C TYR A 321 -10.42 -17.61 -8.50
N TYR A 322 -9.46 -18.47 -8.86
CA TYR A 322 -9.02 -19.58 -8.03
C TYR A 322 -7.80 -19.15 -7.23
N ASP A 323 -7.76 -19.44 -5.93
CA ASP A 323 -6.64 -19.18 -5.02
C ASP A 323 -5.99 -20.53 -4.65
N TYR A 324 -4.70 -20.70 -4.97
CA TYR A 324 -3.97 -21.95 -4.72
C TYR A 324 -3.63 -22.14 -3.25
N ASP A 325 -3.46 -21.05 -2.50
CA ASP A 325 -2.92 -21.06 -1.15
C ASP A 325 -4.00 -21.38 -0.14
N THR A 326 -5.19 -20.76 -0.28
CA THR A 326 -6.36 -21.17 0.50
C THR A 326 -7.05 -22.41 -0.08
N ASP A 327 -6.69 -22.81 -1.31
CA ASP A 327 -7.30 -23.90 -2.08
C ASP A 327 -8.82 -23.72 -2.27
N GLU A 328 -9.19 -22.49 -2.60
CA GLU A 328 -10.58 -22.04 -2.70
C GLU A 328 -10.83 -21.32 -4.03
N TYR A 329 -12.11 -21.27 -4.39
CA TYR A 329 -12.57 -20.46 -5.51
C TYR A 329 -13.35 -19.25 -4.96
N LYS A 330 -12.88 -18.04 -5.27
CA LYS A 330 -13.31 -16.78 -4.66
C LYS A 330 -14.12 -15.94 -5.65
N LEU A 331 -15.16 -15.25 -5.17
CA LEU A 331 -16.02 -14.34 -5.94
C LEU A 331 -16.32 -13.06 -5.15
N PHE A 332 -16.16 -11.90 -5.79
CA PHE A 332 -16.53 -10.59 -5.23
C PHE A 332 -17.88 -10.08 -5.77
N PHE A 333 -18.69 -9.50 -4.88
CA PHE A 333 -19.90 -8.76 -5.26
C PHE A 333 -19.74 -7.26 -4.98
N GLY A 334 -19.81 -6.45 -6.03
CA GLY A 334 -19.81 -4.98 -5.92
C GLY A 334 -21.17 -4.36 -5.60
N PRO A 335 -21.20 -3.13 -5.04
CA PRO A 335 -22.37 -2.42 -4.58
C PRO A 335 -22.99 -1.76 -5.80
N ASN A 336 -23.81 -2.50 -6.54
CA ASN A 336 -24.73 -1.87 -7.47
C ASN A 336 -26.16 -2.41 -7.34
N ASN A 337 -26.94 -1.61 -6.61
CA ASN A 337 -28.34 -1.25 -6.84
C ASN A 337 -29.48 -2.28 -6.65
N ILE A 338 -29.22 -3.49 -6.18
CA ILE A 338 -30.31 -4.38 -5.70
C ILE A 338 -30.20 -4.69 -4.21
N TYR A 339 -28.99 -4.73 -3.64
CA TYR A 339 -28.76 -5.23 -2.29
C TYR A 339 -27.72 -4.43 -1.50
N GLY A 340 -28.15 -3.33 -0.85
CA GLY A 340 -27.39 -2.70 0.25
C GLY A 340 -26.11 -1.94 -0.13
N SER A 341 -25.51 -1.32 0.90
CA SER A 341 -24.34 -0.42 0.82
C SER A 341 -22.99 -1.09 1.07
N ASP A 342 -22.96 -2.38 1.38
CA ASP A 342 -21.77 -3.05 1.91
C ASP A 342 -21.34 -4.20 0.98
N TRP A 343 -20.04 -4.26 0.69
CA TRP A 343 -19.42 -5.38 -0.02
C TRP A 343 -19.53 -6.66 0.83
N GLN A 344 -19.93 -7.77 0.23
CA GLN A 344 -20.00 -9.06 0.90
C GLN A 344 -19.09 -10.06 0.20
N PHE A 345 -18.17 -10.66 0.96
CA PHE A 345 -17.47 -11.88 0.58
C PHE A 345 -18.46 -13.05 0.68
N HIS A 346 -18.59 -13.81 -0.40
CA HIS A 346 -19.25 -15.11 -0.34
C HIS A 346 -18.18 -16.19 -0.41
N ASP A 347 -17.74 -16.64 0.77
CA ASP A 347 -16.97 -17.87 0.90
C ASP A 347 -17.89 -19.04 0.54
N LEU A 348 -17.74 -19.56 -0.67
CA LEU A 348 -18.17 -20.92 -0.92
C LEU A 348 -17.32 -21.82 -0.04
N ILE A 349 -17.95 -22.77 0.68
CA ILE A 349 -17.22 -23.88 1.30
C ILE A 349 -16.65 -24.74 0.17
N THR A 350 -15.53 -24.29 -0.40
CA THR A 350 -14.80 -24.88 -1.53
C THR A 350 -13.44 -25.41 -1.11
N SER A 351 -13.07 -25.26 0.17
CA SER A 351 -11.79 -25.72 0.69
C SER A 351 -11.45 -27.10 0.17
N ASN A 352 -10.23 -27.22 -0.33
CA ASN A 352 -9.69 -28.39 -1.02
C ASN A 352 -10.23 -28.57 -2.46
N VAL A 353 -10.29 -27.51 -3.27
CA VAL A 353 -10.64 -27.61 -4.70
C VAL A 353 -9.72 -28.61 -5.41
N ARG A 354 -8.41 -28.59 -5.13
CA ARG A 354 -7.42 -29.51 -5.75
C ARG A 354 -7.60 -30.97 -5.36
N ASP A 355 -7.99 -31.24 -4.12
CA ASP A 355 -8.18 -32.62 -3.65
C ASP A 355 -9.49 -33.26 -4.15
N ASN A 356 -10.32 -32.48 -4.84
CA ASN A 356 -11.63 -32.89 -5.30
C ASN A 356 -11.87 -32.58 -6.78
N GLU A 357 -12.92 -33.18 -7.36
CA GLU A 357 -13.23 -32.92 -8.78
C GLU A 357 -13.83 -31.52 -8.97
N PHE A 358 -13.08 -30.63 -9.63
CA PHE A 358 -13.57 -29.36 -10.16
C PHE A 358 -13.93 -29.52 -11.66
N SER A 359 -15.23 -29.52 -11.98
CA SER A 359 -15.68 -29.61 -13.36
C SER A 359 -16.95 -28.81 -13.67
N ILE A 360 -17.03 -28.32 -14.91
CA ILE A 360 -18.16 -27.58 -15.46
C ILE A 360 -18.74 -28.38 -16.62
N THR A 361 -20.03 -28.72 -16.56
CA THR A 361 -20.73 -29.39 -17.66
C THR A 361 -21.67 -28.41 -18.36
N PHE A 362 -21.65 -28.39 -19.70
CA PHE A 362 -22.55 -27.59 -20.50
C PHE A 362 -23.18 -28.42 -21.64
N GLU A 363 -24.40 -28.06 -22.01
CA GLU A 363 -25.13 -28.56 -23.16
C GLU A 363 -25.17 -27.50 -24.26
N TYR A 364 -25.22 -27.92 -25.52
CA TYR A 364 -25.35 -27.04 -26.67
C TYR A 364 -26.02 -27.77 -27.83
N THR A 365 -26.43 -27.04 -28.87
CA THR A 365 -26.87 -27.65 -30.14
C THR A 365 -25.91 -27.34 -31.27
N THR A 366 -25.72 -28.29 -32.18
CA THR A 366 -25.02 -28.10 -33.47
C THR A 366 -25.98 -28.55 -34.57
N ASP A 367 -26.33 -27.66 -35.49
CA ASP A 367 -27.27 -27.97 -36.59
C ASP A 367 -28.61 -28.54 -36.06
N GLY A 368 -29.04 -28.10 -34.88
CA GLY A 368 -30.26 -28.56 -34.20
C GLY A 368 -30.15 -29.89 -33.43
N GLU A 369 -28.99 -30.54 -33.38
CA GLU A 369 -28.75 -31.73 -32.55
C GLU A 369 -28.12 -31.37 -31.21
N SER A 370 -28.69 -31.87 -30.11
CA SER A 370 -28.21 -31.59 -28.74
C SER A 370 -26.98 -32.44 -28.39
N LYS A 371 -25.99 -31.79 -27.78
CA LYS A 371 -24.73 -32.38 -27.29
C LYS A 371 -24.48 -31.91 -25.86
N THR A 372 -23.67 -32.69 -25.14
CA THR A 372 -23.20 -32.38 -23.78
C THR A 372 -21.69 -32.48 -23.77
N HIS A 373 -21.02 -31.55 -23.08
CA HIS A 373 -19.59 -31.55 -22.93
C HIS A 373 -19.19 -31.13 -21.51
N LYS A 374 -18.12 -31.72 -20.99
CA LYS A 374 -17.60 -31.50 -19.64
C LYS A 374 -16.21 -30.91 -19.69
N VAL A 375 -15.95 -29.88 -18.91
CA VAL A 375 -14.62 -29.26 -18.71
C VAL A 375 -14.14 -29.61 -17.31
N ILE A 376 -12.97 -30.23 -17.19
CA ILE A 376 -12.36 -30.62 -15.92
C ILE A 376 -11.13 -29.74 -15.69
N ILE A 377 -11.04 -29.13 -14.52
CA ILE A 377 -9.84 -28.42 -14.06
C ILE A 377 -9.05 -29.41 -13.21
N ASP A 378 -7.93 -29.90 -13.76
CA ASP A 378 -7.17 -31.03 -13.18
C ASP A 378 -5.80 -30.60 -12.63
N SER A 379 -5.22 -29.56 -13.20
CA SER A 379 -3.92 -29.04 -12.80
C SER A 379 -4.04 -27.56 -12.45
N PHE A 380 -3.44 -27.19 -11.33
CA PHE A 380 -3.44 -25.84 -10.80
C PHE A 380 -1.97 -25.42 -10.59
N SER A 381 -1.59 -24.25 -11.08
CA SER A 381 -0.27 -23.67 -10.81
C SER A 381 -0.38 -22.49 -9.86
N ASN A 382 0.43 -22.52 -8.81
CA ASN A 382 0.67 -21.34 -8.00
C ASN A 382 1.56 -20.35 -8.78
N THR A 383 1.28 -19.07 -8.61
CA THR A 383 2.06 -17.97 -9.13
C THR A 383 2.46 -17.02 -8.01
N SER A 384 3.71 -16.56 -8.01
CA SER A 384 4.25 -15.67 -6.97
C SER A 384 3.69 -14.23 -6.96
N SER A 385 2.63 -13.97 -7.72
CA SER A 385 2.08 -12.64 -7.98
C SER A 385 0.61 -12.74 -8.34
N GLY A 386 -0.25 -12.47 -7.36
CA GLY A 386 -1.68 -12.29 -7.59
C GLY A 386 -2.00 -10.92 -8.20
N PRO A 387 -3.19 -10.72 -8.80
CA PRO A 387 -3.71 -9.42 -9.14
C PRO A 387 -3.90 -8.61 -7.86
N ILE A 388 -4.13 -7.33 -8.05
CA ILE A 388 -4.31 -6.35 -6.98
C ILE A 388 -5.41 -6.70 -5.97
N ASP A 389 -6.34 -7.57 -6.36
CA ASP A 389 -7.48 -8.00 -5.54
C ASP A 389 -7.37 -9.45 -5.04
N ALA A 390 -6.25 -10.15 -5.30
CA ALA A 390 -6.00 -11.47 -4.74
C ALA A 390 -5.10 -11.37 -3.50
N ILE A 391 -5.42 -12.21 -2.52
CA ILE A 391 -4.60 -12.47 -1.33
C ILE A 391 -3.22 -12.94 -1.85
N PRO A 392 -2.10 -12.24 -1.54
CA PRO A 392 -0.78 -12.74 -1.86
C PRO A 392 -0.54 -14.11 -1.25
N ASP A 393 0.38 -14.82 -1.86
CA ASP A 393 0.86 -16.08 -1.35
C ASP A 393 1.46 -15.91 0.07
N GLY A 394 0.95 -16.70 1.01
CA GLY A 394 1.40 -16.77 2.40
C GLY A 394 2.89 -17.10 2.56
N ASP A 395 3.57 -17.53 1.49
CA ASP A 395 5.02 -17.74 1.44
C ASP A 395 5.86 -16.45 1.42
N ARG A 396 5.23 -15.27 1.21
CA ARG A 396 5.94 -13.97 1.21
C ARG A 396 6.15 -13.37 2.59
N VAL A 397 5.45 -13.86 3.61
CA VAL A 397 5.59 -13.41 5.00
C VAL A 397 5.84 -14.59 5.93
N LYS A 398 6.37 -14.32 7.12
CA LYS A 398 6.54 -15.30 8.20
C LYS A 398 6.24 -14.67 9.55
N GLU A 399 5.90 -15.49 10.53
CA GLU A 399 5.70 -15.03 11.89
C GLU A 399 7.00 -14.47 12.50
N ILE A 400 6.86 -13.40 13.27
CA ILE A 400 7.97 -12.76 13.97
C ILE A 400 8.35 -13.61 15.19
N PRO A 401 9.66 -13.83 15.44
CA PRO A 401 10.08 -14.52 16.65
C PRO A 401 9.61 -13.81 17.92
N ALA A 402 9.07 -14.56 18.88
CA ALA A 402 8.65 -14.00 20.17
C ALA A 402 9.83 -13.38 20.94
N THR A 403 9.59 -12.25 21.60
CA THR A 403 10.57 -11.56 22.46
C THR A 403 9.91 -11.06 23.74
N SER A 404 10.68 -10.97 24.83
CA SER A 404 10.25 -10.36 26.09
C SER A 404 10.59 -8.87 26.19
N ASP A 405 11.24 -8.31 25.17
CA ASP A 405 11.60 -6.89 25.14
C ASP A 405 10.38 -6.05 24.74
N ASN A 406 9.89 -5.23 25.68
CA ASN A 406 8.75 -4.37 25.45
C ASN A 406 9.01 -3.28 24.40
N ASN A 407 10.26 -2.84 24.23
CA ASN A 407 10.61 -1.79 23.28
C ASN A 407 10.52 -2.31 21.85
N ILE A 408 10.84 -3.59 21.64
CA ILE A 408 10.59 -4.27 20.37
C ILE A 408 9.08 -4.50 20.21
N ASN A 409 8.43 -5.13 21.19
CA ASN A 409 7.02 -5.52 21.09
C ASN A 409 6.08 -4.33 20.88
N ALA A 410 6.43 -3.14 21.38
CA ALA A 410 5.64 -1.92 21.18
C ALA A 410 5.66 -1.41 19.73
N LEU A 411 6.68 -1.78 18.96
CA LEU A 411 6.79 -1.47 17.53
C LEU A 411 6.28 -2.61 16.64
N LEU A 412 5.64 -3.65 17.18
CA LEU A 412 5.08 -4.75 16.39
C LEU A 412 3.55 -4.74 16.47
N LEU A 413 2.89 -4.39 15.37
CA LEU A 413 1.42 -4.41 15.27
C LEU A 413 0.90 -5.68 14.58
N SER A 414 1.58 -6.11 13.52
CA SER A 414 1.32 -7.38 12.83
C SER A 414 2.23 -8.46 13.41
N ASP A 415 1.75 -9.70 13.50
CA ASP A 415 2.57 -10.87 13.84
C ASP A 415 3.50 -11.27 12.68
N TRP A 416 3.42 -10.58 11.54
CA TRP A 416 4.06 -10.94 10.28
C TRP A 416 5.22 -10.01 9.91
N GLN A 417 6.26 -10.58 9.33
CA GLN A 417 7.35 -9.88 8.66
C GLN A 417 7.57 -10.47 7.26
N TRP A 418 8.25 -9.74 6.37
CA TRP A 418 8.63 -10.29 5.07
C TRP A 418 9.56 -11.51 5.22
N ALA A 419 9.33 -12.51 4.39
CA ALA A 419 10.09 -13.75 4.34
C ALA A 419 10.97 -13.82 3.09
N GLY A 420 12.22 -14.25 3.26
CA GLY A 420 13.08 -14.62 2.15
C GLY A 420 12.63 -15.96 1.53
N LYS A 421 12.70 -16.07 0.20
CA LYS A 421 12.40 -17.33 -0.50
C LYS A 421 13.22 -18.49 0.08
N ASN A 422 12.57 -19.63 0.31
CA ASN A 422 13.19 -20.86 0.84
C ASN A 422 13.90 -20.69 2.19
N ASN A 423 13.43 -19.82 3.08
CA ASN A 423 14.09 -19.53 4.37
C ASN A 423 15.53 -19.03 4.21
N SER A 424 15.80 -18.23 3.17
CA SER A 424 17.06 -17.51 3.01
C SER A 424 17.36 -16.66 4.25
N GLU A 425 18.65 -16.57 4.62
CA GLU A 425 19.14 -15.68 5.68
C GLU A 425 18.95 -14.20 5.31
N ILE A 426 18.98 -13.89 4.01
CA ILE A 426 18.64 -12.56 3.48
C ILE A 426 17.19 -12.58 3.02
N THR A 427 16.38 -11.67 3.56
CA THR A 427 15.00 -11.42 3.14
C THR A 427 15.01 -10.58 1.85
N GLU A 428 14.53 -11.16 0.75
CA GLU A 428 14.40 -10.46 -0.53
C GLU A 428 13.00 -9.82 -0.64
N VAL A 429 12.95 -8.51 -0.84
CA VAL A 429 11.72 -7.72 -0.98
C VAL A 429 11.77 -6.97 -2.31
N THR A 430 10.70 -7.02 -3.10
CA THR A 430 10.58 -6.23 -4.33
C THR A 430 9.85 -4.93 -4.07
N PHE A 431 10.25 -3.84 -4.71
CA PHE A 431 9.51 -2.58 -4.63
C PHE A 431 9.33 -1.95 -6.00
N ALA A 432 8.31 -1.11 -6.16
CA ALA A 432 8.09 -0.38 -7.41
C ALA A 432 7.35 0.94 -7.20
N PHE A 433 7.37 1.75 -8.26
CA PHE A 433 6.62 3.00 -8.38
C PHE A 433 5.55 2.81 -9.47
N PRO A 434 4.27 2.63 -9.10
CA PRO A 434 3.19 2.55 -10.07
C PRO A 434 3.19 3.74 -11.03
N PRO A 435 2.88 3.56 -12.33
CA PRO A 435 2.80 4.67 -13.28
C PRO A 435 1.72 5.67 -12.87
N SER A 436 1.99 6.97 -12.99
CA SER A 436 1.00 8.01 -12.67
C SER A 436 -0.26 7.99 -13.55
N THR A 437 -0.20 7.25 -14.67
CA THR A 437 -1.34 7.02 -15.59
C THR A 437 -2.22 5.85 -15.18
N ASP A 438 -1.76 4.97 -14.29
CA ASP A 438 -2.56 3.86 -13.81
C ASP A 438 -3.39 4.34 -12.62
N THR A 439 -4.71 4.45 -12.81
CA THR A 439 -5.65 4.91 -11.79
C THR A 439 -6.45 3.79 -11.14
N ASP A 440 -6.47 2.63 -11.79
CA ASP A 440 -7.32 1.51 -11.39
C ASP A 440 -6.58 0.58 -10.41
N ASN A 441 -5.24 0.59 -10.46
CA ASN A 441 -4.37 -0.35 -9.76
C ASN A 441 -3.53 0.30 -8.62
N VAL A 442 -3.93 1.50 -8.18
CA VAL A 442 -3.24 2.29 -7.13
C VAL A 442 -4.19 2.63 -5.97
N MET A 443 -5.33 1.94 -5.86
CA MET A 443 -6.32 2.12 -4.79
C MET A 443 -6.38 0.84 -3.94
N PRO A 444 -6.41 0.91 -2.60
CA PRO A 444 -6.88 -0.19 -1.79
C PRO A 444 -8.40 -0.15 -1.74
N TRP A 445 -9.06 -1.27 -2.00
CA TRP A 445 -10.51 -1.45 -1.84
C TRP A 445 -10.88 -1.43 -0.34
N VAL A 446 -10.78 -0.27 0.33
CA VAL A 446 -11.16 -0.16 1.75
C VAL A 446 -12.67 0.03 1.84
N SER A 447 -13.36 -1.04 2.22
CA SER A 447 -14.75 -1.05 2.62
C SER A 447 -14.98 -0.17 3.85
N ASN A 448 -15.21 1.15 3.68
CA ASN A 448 -16.03 2.05 4.54
C ASN A 448 -15.67 3.54 4.31
N PRO A 449 -16.53 4.36 3.66
CA PRO A 449 -16.27 5.76 3.35
C PRO A 449 -16.63 6.71 4.51
N SER A 450 -16.13 6.45 5.72
CA SER A 450 -16.30 7.40 6.83
C SER A 450 -14.99 8.09 7.21
N GLY A 451 -14.55 8.97 6.31
CA GLY A 451 -13.54 10.00 6.56
C GLY A 451 -12.18 9.69 5.94
N SER A 452 -11.72 10.61 5.08
CA SER A 452 -10.33 10.74 4.62
C SER A 452 -9.70 9.52 3.94
N ILE A 453 -10.11 9.20 2.72
CA ILE A 453 -9.30 8.34 1.83
C ILE A 453 -9.23 8.94 0.44
N TRP A 454 -8.03 8.85 -0.13
CA TRP A 454 -7.63 9.33 -1.45
C TRP A 454 -8.57 8.79 -2.53
N GLU A 455 -9.22 9.67 -3.27
CA GLU A 455 -10.16 9.28 -4.32
C GLU A 455 -9.64 9.87 -5.63
N LEU A 456 -9.12 9.04 -6.54
CA LEU A 456 -8.71 9.54 -7.88
C LEU A 456 -9.89 10.11 -8.70
N ALA A 457 -11.12 9.76 -8.31
CA ALA A 457 -12.35 10.39 -8.82
C ALA A 457 -12.61 11.78 -8.21
N ASP A 458 -12.00 12.07 -7.05
CA ASP A 458 -11.98 13.40 -6.47
C ASP A 458 -10.95 14.25 -7.22
N SER A 459 -11.45 15.32 -7.84
CA SER A 459 -10.63 16.26 -8.60
C SER A 459 -9.60 17.03 -7.76
N ARG A 460 -9.61 16.87 -6.43
CA ARG A 460 -8.63 17.44 -5.51
C ARG A 460 -7.35 16.62 -5.42
N ASP A 461 -7.38 15.34 -5.77
CA ASP A 461 -6.26 14.40 -5.63
C ASP A 461 -5.63 14.12 -7.00
N THR A 462 -4.31 13.98 -7.05
CA THR A 462 -3.57 13.70 -8.28
C THR A 462 -2.37 12.83 -7.99
N HIS A 463 -2.33 11.62 -8.57
CA HIS A 463 -1.15 10.77 -8.59
C HIS A 463 -0.07 11.44 -9.46
N ILE A 464 1.12 11.66 -8.90
CA ILE A 464 2.22 12.32 -9.59
C ILE A 464 3.48 11.46 -9.66
N ASP A 465 4.20 11.59 -10.77
CA ASP A 465 5.53 11.01 -10.95
C ASP A 465 6.61 12.04 -10.58
N ASN A 466 7.48 11.71 -9.63
CA ASN A 466 8.54 12.60 -9.13
C ASN A 466 9.83 11.81 -8.84
N GLU A 467 10.94 12.16 -9.51
CA GLU A 467 12.21 11.44 -9.36
C GLU A 467 12.95 11.72 -8.04
N ASP A 468 12.77 12.90 -7.43
CA ASP A 468 13.40 13.21 -6.14
C ASP A 468 12.78 12.37 -5.02
N PHE A 469 11.45 12.19 -5.07
CA PHE A 469 10.71 11.25 -4.22
C PHE A 469 11.23 9.82 -4.38
N LYS A 470 11.33 9.32 -5.62
CA LYS A 470 11.88 7.98 -5.88
C LYS A 470 13.32 7.85 -5.38
N GLY A 471 14.12 8.91 -5.54
CA GLY A 471 15.48 9.00 -5.02
C GLY A 471 15.54 8.83 -3.51
N ALA A 472 14.65 9.50 -2.77
CA ALA A 472 14.54 9.36 -1.32
C ALA A 472 14.15 7.94 -0.89
N VAL A 473 13.14 7.33 -1.53
CA VAL A 473 12.74 5.94 -1.27
C VAL A 473 13.93 4.99 -1.50
N ARG A 474 14.61 5.09 -2.64
CA ARG A 474 15.80 4.27 -2.94
C ARG A 474 16.90 4.46 -1.90
N ASN A 475 17.11 5.68 -1.41
CA ASN A 475 18.12 5.97 -0.40
C ASN A 475 17.79 5.32 0.95
N ILE A 476 16.53 5.43 1.41
CA ILE A 476 16.05 4.78 2.64
C ILE A 476 16.19 3.27 2.56
N LEU A 477 15.76 2.67 1.44
CA LEU A 477 15.86 1.22 1.24
C LEU A 477 17.33 0.78 1.20
N SER A 478 18.21 1.51 0.51
CA SER A 478 19.65 1.22 0.48
C SER A 478 20.29 1.29 1.87
N MET A 479 20.01 2.33 2.65
CA MET A 479 20.48 2.46 4.03
C MET A 479 20.00 1.29 4.90
N THR A 480 18.73 0.90 4.73
CA THR A 480 18.16 -0.26 5.44
C THR A 480 18.84 -1.57 5.06
N GLU A 481 19.18 -1.76 3.77
CA GLU A 481 19.98 -2.91 3.35
C GLU A 481 21.36 -2.90 3.97
N GLU A 482 22.02 -1.75 4.09
CA GLU A 482 23.37 -1.69 4.67
C GLU A 482 23.37 -2.15 6.14
N MET A 483 22.31 -1.88 6.89
CA MET A 483 22.18 -2.20 8.32
C MET A 483 21.64 -3.61 8.61
N PHE A 484 20.76 -4.16 7.76
CA PHE A 484 20.02 -5.41 8.05
C PHE A 484 20.14 -6.47 6.95
N ASN A 485 19.83 -7.74 7.26
CA ASN A 485 19.83 -8.83 6.26
C ASN A 485 18.57 -8.81 5.37
N VAL A 486 18.28 -7.65 4.79
CA VAL A 486 17.28 -7.44 3.75
C VAL A 486 17.95 -7.05 2.44
N LYS A 487 17.23 -7.28 1.34
CA LYS A 487 17.63 -6.85 0.00
C LYS A 487 16.39 -6.40 -0.76
N PHE A 488 16.37 -5.14 -1.18
CA PHE A 488 15.33 -4.56 -1.99
C PHE A 488 15.68 -4.62 -3.47
N THR A 489 14.71 -5.02 -4.30
CA THR A 489 14.87 -5.07 -5.76
C THR A 489 13.78 -4.24 -6.41
N GLU A 490 14.18 -3.17 -7.08
CA GLU A 490 13.25 -2.31 -7.83
C GLU A 490 12.74 -3.04 -9.07
N LEU A 491 11.42 -3.10 -9.25
CA LEU A 491 10.74 -3.58 -10.46
C LEU A 491 10.43 -2.41 -11.40
N THR A 492 10.22 -2.71 -12.68
CA THR A 492 9.95 -1.68 -13.69
C THR A 492 8.47 -1.31 -13.70
N GLN A 493 8.13 -0.24 -14.43
CA GLN A 493 6.74 0.13 -14.67
C GLN A 493 5.93 -0.93 -15.42
N ASP A 494 6.56 -1.89 -16.11
CA ASP A 494 5.85 -2.93 -16.85
C ASP A 494 5.43 -4.09 -15.94
N ASN A 495 6.12 -4.30 -14.81
CA ASN A 495 5.86 -5.40 -13.88
C ASN A 495 5.72 -4.93 -12.42
N TYR A 496 5.43 -3.65 -12.20
CA TYR A 496 5.28 -3.06 -10.86
C TYR A 496 4.19 -3.75 -10.01
N LYS A 497 3.21 -4.40 -10.66
CA LYS A 497 2.14 -5.17 -10.01
C LYS A 497 2.67 -6.41 -9.28
N GLU A 498 3.89 -6.85 -9.55
CA GLU A 498 4.54 -7.98 -8.86
C GLU A 498 5.35 -7.53 -7.63
N ALA A 499 5.39 -6.21 -7.34
CA ALA A 499 6.18 -5.68 -6.23
C ALA A 499 5.51 -5.92 -4.87
N ASP A 500 6.31 -6.31 -3.87
CA ASP A 500 5.88 -6.43 -2.48
C ASP A 500 5.48 -5.06 -1.91
N LEU A 501 6.30 -4.04 -2.21
CA LEU A 501 6.11 -2.66 -1.77
C LEU A 501 5.78 -1.75 -2.95
N ARG A 502 4.71 -0.96 -2.85
CA ARG A 502 4.32 0.00 -3.91
C ARG A 502 4.25 1.41 -3.35
N TYR A 503 5.19 2.25 -3.78
CA TYR A 503 5.32 3.63 -3.33
C TYR A 503 4.59 4.57 -4.28
N ILE A 504 3.63 5.31 -3.74
CA ILE A 504 2.73 6.15 -4.51
C ILE A 504 2.72 7.56 -3.92
N LEU A 505 2.95 8.56 -4.77
CA LEU A 505 2.95 9.97 -4.38
C LEU A 505 1.71 10.68 -4.92
N PHE A 506 0.97 11.32 -4.02
CA PHE A 506 -0.22 12.10 -4.36
C PHE A 506 -0.06 13.57 -3.98
N VAL A 507 -0.50 14.45 -4.88
CA VAL A 507 -0.82 15.84 -4.56
C VAL A 507 -2.29 15.89 -4.19
N THR A 508 -2.63 16.50 -3.05
CA THR A 508 -4.02 16.87 -2.74
C THR A 508 -4.14 18.34 -2.38
N THR A 509 -5.35 18.87 -2.62
CA THR A 509 -5.78 20.17 -2.10
C THR A 509 -6.67 20.05 -0.86
N ASP A 510 -6.93 18.84 -0.36
CA ASP A 510 -7.59 18.58 0.92
C ASP A 510 -6.58 18.60 2.08
N ASP A 511 -6.94 19.28 3.17
CA ASP A 511 -6.16 19.33 4.41
C ASP A 511 -6.36 18.06 5.27
N ALA A 512 -7.36 17.23 4.97
CA ALA A 512 -7.66 16.00 5.71
C ALA A 512 -6.91 14.74 5.22
N GLY A 513 -6.18 14.82 4.10
CA GLY A 513 -5.37 13.70 3.60
C GLY A 513 -4.10 13.52 4.42
N ASN A 514 -3.78 12.29 4.82
CA ASN A 514 -2.52 11.94 5.49
C ASN A 514 -1.78 10.84 4.71
N SER A 515 -0.45 10.83 4.82
CA SER A 515 0.35 9.68 4.40
C SER A 515 -0.05 8.44 5.20
N GLN A 516 0.11 7.27 4.60
CA GLN A 516 -0.25 6.00 5.23
C GLN A 516 0.41 4.82 4.52
N ALA A 517 0.65 3.75 5.27
CA ALA A 517 1.18 2.50 4.76
C ALA A 517 0.55 1.29 5.44
N TRP A 518 0.53 0.17 4.74
CA TRP A 518 0.03 -1.10 5.28
C TRP A 518 1.17 -2.01 5.71
N HIS A 519 1.05 -2.52 6.94
CA HIS A 519 1.92 -3.56 7.48
C HIS A 519 1.91 -4.82 6.59
N PRO A 520 3.01 -5.59 6.58
CA PRO A 520 3.02 -6.88 5.92
C PRO A 520 1.97 -7.81 6.54
N ALA A 521 1.25 -8.52 5.68
CA ALA A 521 0.23 -9.49 6.05
C ALA A 521 0.18 -10.59 4.98
N PRO A 522 -0.28 -11.81 5.32
CA PRO A 522 -0.46 -12.88 4.35
C PRO A 522 -1.39 -12.48 3.21
N GLU A 523 -2.30 -11.53 3.46
CA GLU A 523 -3.41 -11.22 2.57
C GLU A 523 -3.21 -9.94 1.74
N ASN A 524 -2.07 -9.23 1.83
CA ASN A 524 -1.87 -7.99 1.09
C ASN A 524 -0.42 -7.72 0.61
N HIS A 525 -0.31 -7.18 -0.61
CA HIS A 525 0.85 -6.37 -0.98
C HIS A 525 0.82 -5.07 -0.15
N SER A 526 1.99 -4.55 0.25
CA SER A 526 2.04 -3.32 1.05
C SER A 526 2.07 -2.10 0.16
N TYR A 527 1.06 -1.25 0.31
CA TYR A 527 1.02 0.05 -0.35
C TYR A 527 1.56 1.14 0.60
N VAL A 528 2.24 2.12 0.01
CA VAL A 528 2.79 3.29 0.70
C VAL A 528 2.27 4.54 -0.02
N TYR A 529 1.40 5.28 0.64
CA TYR A 529 0.84 6.53 0.12
C TYR A 529 1.52 7.69 0.80
N ILE A 530 2.20 8.49 0.00
CA ILE A 530 2.87 9.69 0.45
C ILE A 530 2.09 10.89 -0.07
N ARG A 531 1.78 11.79 0.85
CA ARG A 531 1.14 13.06 0.54
C ARG A 531 2.16 14.16 0.26
N THR A 532 1.86 15.00 -0.73
CA THR A 532 2.45 16.33 -0.87
C THR A 532 1.37 17.38 -1.16
N TYR A 533 1.68 18.66 -0.92
CA TYR A 533 0.77 19.79 -1.08
C TYR A 533 0.93 20.47 -2.44
N GLY A 534 -0.18 20.84 -3.06
CA GLY A 534 -0.19 21.55 -4.35
C GLY A 534 0.42 22.96 -4.33
N SER A 535 0.67 23.56 -3.15
CA SER A 535 1.32 24.88 -3.02
C SER A 535 2.83 24.85 -3.27
N GLY A 536 3.46 23.66 -3.27
CA GLY A 536 4.90 23.48 -3.47
C GLY A 536 5.76 23.60 -2.20
N ASP A 537 5.16 23.93 -1.05
CA ASP A 537 5.85 24.18 0.22
C ASP A 537 6.47 22.91 0.87
N TYR A 538 6.25 21.74 0.26
CA TYR A 538 6.62 20.42 0.81
C TYR A 538 7.09 19.47 -0.30
N THR A 539 8.07 19.92 -1.08
CA THR A 539 8.63 19.17 -2.24
C THR A 539 10.10 18.82 -2.08
N ASP A 540 10.69 19.10 -0.91
CA ASP A 540 12.08 18.76 -0.62
C ASP A 540 12.18 17.36 0.01
N TYR A 541 12.72 16.43 -0.76
CA TYR A 541 12.90 15.03 -0.36
C TYR A 541 14.33 14.72 0.09
N ALA A 542 15.16 15.74 0.34
CA ALA A 542 16.51 15.53 0.85
C ALA A 542 16.51 14.92 2.27
N ALA A 543 17.54 14.15 2.60
CA ALA A 543 17.68 13.56 3.94
C ALA A 543 17.63 14.61 5.05
N GLY A 544 16.85 14.34 6.10
CA GLY A 544 16.63 15.24 7.24
C GLY A 544 15.52 16.28 7.06
N THR A 545 14.84 16.31 5.90
CA THR A 545 13.62 17.10 5.70
C THR A 545 12.38 16.36 6.20
N SER A 546 11.30 17.09 6.47
CA SER A 546 10.02 16.53 6.93
C SER A 546 9.46 15.45 5.97
N GLN A 547 9.59 15.64 4.66
CA GLN A 547 9.09 14.71 3.67
C GLN A 547 9.94 13.46 3.58
N TYR A 548 11.26 13.57 3.72
CA TYR A 548 12.11 12.39 3.84
C TYR A 548 11.77 11.59 5.11
N GLY A 549 11.62 12.25 6.25
CA GLY A 549 11.20 11.61 7.51
C GLY A 549 9.83 10.93 7.41
N THR A 550 8.89 11.52 6.68
CA THR A 550 7.59 10.88 6.39
C THR A 550 7.77 9.62 5.55
N ILE A 551 8.59 9.64 4.50
CA ILE A 551 8.86 8.45 3.69
C ILE A 551 9.53 7.36 4.52
N LEU A 552 10.46 7.74 5.40
CA LEU A 552 11.13 6.84 6.33
C LEU A 552 10.13 6.19 7.30
N HIS A 553 9.24 7.00 7.88
CA HIS A 553 8.16 6.56 8.77
C HIS A 553 7.23 5.55 8.08
N GLU A 554 6.69 5.90 6.91
CA GLU A 554 5.78 5.01 6.17
C GLU A 554 6.50 3.75 5.64
N THR A 555 7.80 3.86 5.36
CA THR A 555 8.63 2.68 5.08
C THR A 555 8.78 1.79 6.32
N GLY A 556 8.80 2.38 7.51
CA GLY A 556 8.78 1.66 8.78
C GLY A 556 7.55 0.75 8.86
N HIS A 557 6.36 1.27 8.58
CA HIS A 557 5.12 0.50 8.57
C HIS A 557 5.16 -0.71 7.63
N VAL A 558 5.62 -0.56 6.39
CA VAL A 558 5.70 -1.71 5.47
C VAL A 558 6.80 -2.71 5.83
N LEU A 559 7.75 -2.32 6.68
CA LEU A 559 8.71 -3.23 7.32
C LEU A 559 8.22 -3.76 8.67
N ASN A 560 6.97 -3.47 9.01
CA ASN A 560 6.22 -3.84 10.21
C ASN A 560 6.44 -3.00 11.49
N LEU A 561 7.11 -1.87 11.41
CA LEU A 561 7.20 -0.97 12.56
C LEU A 561 5.86 -0.28 12.81
N ALA A 562 5.36 -0.39 14.03
CA ALA A 562 4.12 0.25 14.49
C ALA A 562 4.41 1.57 15.18
N HIS A 563 3.38 2.40 15.33
CA HIS A 563 3.48 3.50 16.29
C HIS A 563 3.65 2.97 17.72
N PRO A 564 4.62 3.49 18.50
CA PRO A 564 4.95 3.00 19.86
C PRO A 564 3.85 3.24 20.90
N PHE A 565 2.79 3.96 20.53
CA PHE A 565 1.60 4.24 21.35
C PHE A 565 0.36 3.41 20.93
N HIS A 566 0.46 2.64 19.84
CA HIS A 566 -0.56 1.68 19.41
C HIS A 566 -0.25 0.29 19.99
N GLY A 567 -1.27 -0.51 20.32
CA GLY A 567 -1.07 -1.87 20.82
C GLY A 567 -0.36 -1.96 22.19
N THR A 568 0.72 -2.74 22.26
CA THR A 568 1.62 -2.79 23.43
C THR A 568 2.32 -1.44 23.54
N LYS A 569 2.18 -0.76 24.68
CA LYS A 569 2.72 0.59 24.81
C LYS A 569 4.15 0.54 25.32
N ILE A 570 5.04 1.27 24.66
CA ILE A 570 6.36 1.57 25.21
C ILE A 570 6.21 2.52 26.41
N GLU A 571 7.18 2.52 27.31
CA GLU A 571 7.24 3.52 28.39
C GLU A 571 7.21 4.93 27.79
N SER A 572 6.43 5.84 28.39
CA SER A 572 6.17 7.14 27.75
C SER A 572 7.45 7.92 27.46
N SER A 573 8.47 7.77 28.31
CA SER A 573 9.80 8.38 28.16
C SER A 573 10.57 7.94 26.92
N GLN A 574 10.17 6.82 26.32
CA GLN A 574 10.76 6.21 25.13
C GLN A 574 9.83 6.32 23.90
N ASN A 575 8.61 6.82 24.09
CA ASN A 575 7.66 7.14 23.00
C ASN A 575 7.94 8.53 22.44
N THR A 576 9.13 8.77 21.90
CA THR A 576 9.48 10.09 21.34
C THR A 576 10.26 9.95 20.05
N THR A 577 10.27 11.03 19.26
CA THR A 577 11.06 11.10 18.03
C THR A 577 12.58 11.10 18.27
N LEU A 578 13.03 11.07 19.52
CA LEU A 578 14.44 10.82 19.87
C LEU A 578 14.80 9.34 19.72
N PHE A 579 13.85 8.43 19.92
CA PHE A 579 14.11 6.99 20.01
C PHE A 579 13.45 6.16 18.91
N SER A 580 12.46 6.70 18.21
CA SER A 580 11.82 6.05 17.08
C SER A 580 11.25 7.07 16.11
N VAL A 581 11.50 6.86 14.81
CA VAL A 581 10.84 7.61 13.73
C VAL A 581 9.33 7.37 13.70
N MET A 582 8.85 6.29 14.34
CA MET A 582 7.44 5.94 14.42
C MET A 582 6.68 6.72 15.51
N ALA A 583 7.38 7.42 16.40
CA ALA A 583 6.74 8.23 17.43
C ALA A 583 6.26 9.57 16.89
N TYR A 584 5.19 10.13 17.49
CA TYR A 584 4.70 11.47 17.16
C TYR A 584 5.16 12.53 18.17
N ASP A 585 5.54 12.11 19.38
CA ASP A 585 5.78 13.02 20.47
C ASP A 585 7.19 13.66 20.40
N THR A 586 7.13 14.99 20.32
CA THR A 586 8.11 16.08 20.29
C THR A 586 8.92 16.45 21.54
N PHE A 587 9.34 15.55 22.43
CA PHE A 587 9.89 15.99 23.75
C PHE A 587 11.20 15.32 24.17
N TRP A 588 12.00 16.06 24.96
CA TRP A 588 13.18 15.54 25.61
C TRP A 588 13.49 16.28 26.92
N LEU A 589 13.40 15.56 28.04
CA LEU A 589 13.80 16.05 29.35
C LEU A 589 14.95 15.21 29.89
N ARG A 590 16.16 15.78 29.84
CA ARG A 590 17.40 15.12 30.29
C ARG A 590 17.44 14.80 31.80
N THR A 591 16.78 15.59 32.63
CA THR A 591 16.98 15.56 34.10
C THR A 591 15.79 15.05 34.91
N THR A 592 14.71 14.62 34.26
CA THR A 592 13.48 14.20 34.95
C THR A 592 12.86 12.98 34.29
N ASP A 593 12.37 12.08 35.13
CA ASP A 593 11.46 11.01 34.74
C ASP A 593 10.24 11.61 34.01
N THR A 594 10.12 11.33 32.72
CA THR A 594 9.06 11.84 31.83
C THR A 594 7.81 10.96 31.83
N TYR A 595 7.69 10.09 32.84
CA TYR A 595 6.55 9.21 33.05
C TYR A 595 5.23 10.00 33.06
N GLY A 596 4.41 9.79 32.02
CA GLY A 596 3.07 10.37 31.88
C GLY A 596 2.94 11.65 31.04
N ILE A 597 3.96 12.04 30.26
CA ILE A 597 3.93 13.25 29.41
C ILE A 597 3.42 12.97 27.97
N ALA A 598 3.38 11.71 27.53
CA ALA A 598 2.93 11.34 26.18
C ALA A 598 1.44 11.68 25.94
N THR A 599 1.16 12.52 24.94
CA THR A 599 -0.20 12.90 24.54
C THR A 599 -0.61 12.29 23.21
N GLY A 600 0.34 11.87 22.37
CA GLY A 600 0.07 11.46 20.98
C GLY A 600 -0.39 12.61 20.08
N ASP A 601 -0.25 13.85 20.56
CA ASP A 601 -0.77 15.06 19.92
C ASP A 601 0.33 15.91 19.24
N GLY A 602 1.57 15.41 19.19
CA GLY A 602 2.75 15.86 18.41
C GLY A 602 3.02 17.36 18.20
N THR A 603 4.23 17.84 18.51
CA THR A 603 4.76 19.13 18.03
C THR A 603 6.27 19.05 17.80
N GLY A 604 6.85 19.82 16.88
CA GLY A 604 8.11 19.48 16.18
C GLY A 604 9.43 19.79 16.90
N LEU A 605 10.53 19.36 16.27
CA LEU A 605 11.91 19.68 16.66
C LEU A 605 12.48 20.75 15.72
N TYR A 606 13.11 21.80 16.27
CA TYR A 606 13.61 22.93 15.48
C TYR A 606 15.04 23.34 15.85
N LYS A 607 15.76 23.92 14.89
CA LYS A 607 17.08 24.56 15.12
C LYS A 607 16.92 25.89 15.86
N GLY A 608 17.21 25.92 17.16
CA GLY A 608 17.32 27.12 18.00
C GLY A 608 16.04 27.93 18.27
N ASP A 609 15.31 28.37 17.24
CA ASP A 609 14.10 29.24 17.35
C ASP A 609 12.98 28.78 16.38
N THR A 610 11.73 28.85 16.84
CA THR A 610 10.49 28.35 16.22
C THR A 610 9.87 29.29 15.17
N ALA A 611 10.47 30.47 14.95
CA ALA A 611 9.87 31.50 14.10
C ALA A 611 9.82 31.16 12.59
N ASP A 612 10.47 30.07 12.14
CA ASP A 612 10.52 29.67 10.72
C ASP A 612 10.40 28.14 10.56
N TYR A 613 9.45 27.68 9.74
CA TYR A 613 9.25 26.26 9.41
C TYR A 613 10.48 25.67 8.68
N ALA A 614 11.30 26.52 8.05
CA ALA A 614 12.58 26.14 7.45
C ALA A 614 13.61 25.59 8.46
N ASN A 615 13.37 25.77 9.77
CA ASN A 615 14.23 25.26 10.83
C ASN A 615 13.75 23.91 11.40
N ALA A 616 12.64 23.36 10.92
CA ALA A 616 12.16 22.05 11.35
C ALA A 616 13.20 20.97 11.01
N LEU A 617 13.47 20.10 11.97
CA LEU A 617 14.35 18.94 11.85
C LEU A 617 13.50 17.68 11.84
N SER A 618 13.89 16.73 11.00
CA SER A 618 13.34 15.37 11.00
C SER A 618 14.48 14.37 10.88
N GLN A 619 14.17 13.11 11.19
CA GLN A 619 15.10 12.00 11.15
C GLN A 619 15.58 11.76 9.72
N SER A 620 16.85 11.42 9.60
CA SER A 620 17.48 11.04 8.32
C SER A 620 17.84 9.56 8.25
N SER A 621 17.71 8.83 9.36
CA SER A 621 18.02 7.41 9.53
C SER A 621 17.09 6.78 10.56
N TRP A 622 17.10 5.44 10.66
CA TRP A 622 16.44 4.70 11.74
C TRP A 622 17.00 5.07 13.11
N ASP A 623 16.14 5.19 14.12
CA ASP A 623 16.54 5.49 15.49
C ASP A 623 16.65 4.23 16.37
N LEU A 624 17.08 4.41 17.63
CA LEU A 624 17.40 3.34 18.58
C LEU A 624 16.40 2.16 18.59
N HIS A 625 15.11 2.44 18.76
CA HIS A 625 14.09 1.39 18.86
C HIS A 625 13.74 0.81 17.48
N ASP A 626 13.77 1.62 16.42
CA ASP A 626 13.57 1.15 15.05
C ASP A 626 14.67 0.16 14.67
N ILE A 627 15.93 0.50 14.93
CA ILE A 627 17.09 -0.35 14.67
C ILE A 627 16.97 -1.66 15.46
N THR A 628 16.57 -1.57 16.72
CA THR A 628 16.43 -2.74 17.59
C THR A 628 15.32 -3.68 17.10
N ALA A 629 14.16 -3.13 16.69
CA ALA A 629 13.04 -3.90 16.18
C ALA A 629 13.30 -4.49 14.77
N LEU A 630 13.85 -3.69 13.85
CA LEU A 630 14.25 -4.15 12.51
C LEU A 630 15.34 -5.23 12.61
N GLY A 631 16.32 -5.05 13.50
CA GLY A 631 17.36 -6.04 13.75
C GLY A 631 16.83 -7.34 14.35
N HIS A 632 15.77 -7.29 15.15
CA HIS A 632 15.06 -8.48 15.65
C HIS A 632 14.32 -9.22 14.54
N MET A 633 13.63 -8.50 13.65
CA MET A 633 12.88 -9.11 12.54
C MET A 633 13.79 -9.62 11.42
N TYR A 634 14.76 -8.81 10.99
CA TYR A 634 15.52 -9.06 9.77
C TYR A 634 16.99 -9.43 10.02
N GLY A 635 17.47 -9.34 11.27
CA GLY A 635 18.87 -9.60 11.60
C GLY A 635 19.81 -8.46 11.20
N TYR A 636 20.83 -8.20 12.01
CA TYR A 636 21.85 -7.19 11.76
C TYR A 636 22.89 -7.66 10.74
N ARG A 637 23.38 -6.75 9.89
CA ARG A 637 24.60 -6.97 9.11
C ARG A 637 25.82 -6.68 9.97
N THR A 638 26.46 -7.73 10.44
CA THR A 638 27.68 -7.65 11.29
C THR A 638 28.87 -6.93 10.65
N ASN A 639 28.83 -6.66 9.34
CA ASN A 639 29.87 -5.93 8.62
C ASN A 639 29.50 -4.47 8.33
N TYR A 640 28.37 -3.97 8.85
CA TYR A 640 27.98 -2.56 8.71
C TYR A 640 28.90 -1.70 9.57
N LYS A 641 29.67 -0.81 8.93
CA LYS A 641 30.67 0.06 9.56
C LYS A 641 31.69 -0.64 10.47
N SER A 642 31.90 -1.94 10.30
CA SER A 642 32.73 -2.81 11.17
C SER A 642 34.25 -2.52 11.20
N GLU A 643 34.65 -1.35 10.73
CA GLU A 643 36.02 -0.84 10.66
C GLU A 643 36.19 0.34 11.62
N ASP A 644 37.43 0.59 12.07
CA ASP A 644 37.73 1.73 12.95
C ASP A 644 37.21 3.06 12.35
N THR A 645 36.20 3.62 13.00
CA THR A 645 35.48 4.81 12.55
C THR A 645 35.70 5.96 13.51
N ILE A 646 36.04 7.14 12.97
CA ILE A 646 36.11 8.39 13.74
C ILE A 646 34.86 9.21 13.43
N TYR A 647 34.00 9.33 14.43
CA TYR A 647 32.80 10.16 14.43
C TYR A 647 33.17 11.57 14.87
N THR A 648 33.24 12.49 13.90
CA THR A 648 33.45 13.93 14.13
C THR A 648 32.27 14.71 13.59
N PHE A 649 31.80 15.66 14.38
CA PHE A 649 30.67 16.53 14.01
C PHE A 649 31.14 17.96 13.74
N SER A 650 30.39 18.70 12.93
CA SER A 650 30.67 20.12 12.70
C SER A 650 29.88 20.98 13.69
N PRO A 651 30.51 21.88 14.47
CA PRO A 651 29.80 22.78 15.38
C PRO A 651 28.78 23.70 14.70
N SER A 652 28.88 23.86 13.37
CA SER A 652 27.94 24.65 12.57
C SER A 652 26.70 23.88 12.10
N VAL A 653 26.60 22.58 12.38
CA VAL A 653 25.51 21.70 11.97
C VAL A 653 24.97 21.01 13.22
N ASN A 654 23.66 21.05 13.42
CA ASN A 654 23.05 20.34 14.54
C ASN A 654 23.26 18.83 14.41
N ILE A 655 23.64 18.18 15.51
CA ILE A 655 23.67 16.72 15.62
C ILE A 655 22.26 16.26 16.04
N HIS A 656 21.70 15.35 15.26
CA HIS A 656 20.41 14.71 15.50
C HIS A 656 20.42 13.36 14.76
N GLU A 657 21.02 12.34 15.37
CA GLU A 657 21.11 11.00 14.78
C GLU A 657 21.35 9.89 15.81
N THR A 658 21.07 8.65 15.40
CA THR A 658 21.48 7.45 16.10
C THR A 658 22.71 6.84 15.40
N ILE A 659 23.80 6.64 16.15
CA ILE A 659 25.02 5.97 15.67
C ILE A 659 24.84 4.46 15.79
N HIS A 660 24.79 3.79 14.64
CA HIS A 660 24.86 2.33 14.54
C HIS A 660 26.21 1.93 13.96
N ASP A 661 26.97 1.18 14.74
CA ASP A 661 28.22 0.56 14.34
C ASP A 661 28.22 -0.89 14.83
N MET A 662 28.79 -1.81 14.05
CA MET A 662 28.83 -3.24 14.35
C MET A 662 30.24 -3.76 14.68
N GLY A 663 31.24 -2.88 14.71
CA GLY A 663 32.55 -3.17 15.27
C GLY A 663 33.67 -2.30 14.73
N GLY A 664 34.88 -2.52 15.23
CA GLY A 664 36.00 -1.61 15.00
C GLY A 664 36.59 -1.20 16.33
N ASN A 665 37.51 -0.25 16.30
CA ASN A 665 37.90 0.52 17.48
C ASN A 665 37.53 1.98 17.22
N ASP A 666 36.33 2.35 17.64
CA ASP A 666 35.62 3.53 17.19
C ASP A 666 35.85 4.72 18.12
N THR A 667 35.79 5.93 17.55
CA THR A 667 36.12 7.18 18.26
C THR A 667 35.01 8.20 18.13
N ILE A 668 34.53 8.73 19.25
CA ILE A 668 33.81 10.00 19.27
C ILE A 668 34.84 11.12 19.47
N ASP A 669 34.99 12.01 18.49
CA ASP A 669 35.92 13.14 18.53
C ASP A 669 35.17 14.48 18.53
N LEU A 670 35.14 15.12 19.70
CA LEU A 670 34.55 16.44 19.95
C LEU A 670 35.62 17.52 20.20
N SER A 671 36.88 17.27 19.86
CA SER A 671 38.00 18.20 20.09
C SER A 671 37.87 19.56 19.38
N ASN A 672 36.96 19.66 18.42
CA ASN A 672 36.64 20.91 17.73
C ASN A 672 35.50 21.71 18.39
N TYR A 673 34.89 21.21 19.46
CA TYR A 673 33.89 21.91 20.26
C TYR A 673 34.53 22.63 21.45
N THR A 674 33.85 23.68 21.91
CA THR A 674 34.26 24.50 23.07
C THR A 674 33.17 24.56 24.15
N GLU A 675 32.02 23.99 23.85
CA GLU A 675 30.85 23.95 24.70
C GLU A 675 30.89 22.71 25.60
N ASN A 676 30.35 22.83 26.81
CA ASN A 676 30.19 21.71 27.72
C ASN A 676 29.45 20.55 27.04
N THR A 677 29.88 19.32 27.33
CA THR A 677 29.27 18.11 26.78
C THR A 677 28.79 17.17 27.87
N THR A 678 27.88 16.29 27.51
CA THR A 678 27.50 15.17 28.37
C THR A 678 27.35 13.95 27.52
N ILE A 679 28.25 12.99 27.69
CA ILE A 679 28.46 11.89 26.77
C ILE A 679 28.21 10.57 27.49
N SER A 680 27.49 9.68 26.82
CA SER A 680 27.36 8.29 27.26
C SER A 680 27.92 7.39 26.16
N LEU A 681 28.97 6.63 26.49
CA LEU A 681 29.52 5.58 25.63
C LEU A 681 28.81 4.24 25.81
N ILE A 682 27.80 4.18 26.69
CA ILE A 682 27.00 2.98 26.94
C ILE A 682 26.08 2.72 25.74
N PRO A 683 26.00 1.49 25.20
CA PRO A 683 25.04 1.16 24.15
C PRO A 683 23.60 1.54 24.55
N GLY A 684 22.88 2.25 23.68
CA GLY A 684 21.56 2.84 23.99
C GLY A 684 21.61 4.19 24.70
N GLY A 685 22.81 4.69 25.06
CA GLY A 685 23.02 5.96 25.75
C GLY A 685 22.73 7.18 24.88
N VAL A 686 22.21 8.23 25.51
CA VAL A 686 21.95 9.54 24.89
C VAL A 686 23.07 10.50 25.28
N SER A 687 23.64 11.17 24.29
CA SER A 687 24.69 12.17 24.46
C SER A 687 24.20 13.55 24.02
N GLU A 688 24.66 14.60 24.70
CA GLU A 688 24.34 16.01 24.46
C GLU A 688 25.59 16.86 24.28
N VAL A 689 25.59 17.74 23.29
CA VAL A 689 26.70 18.65 22.99
C VAL A 689 26.23 20.11 22.99
N GLY A 690 26.67 20.88 23.98
CA GLY A 690 26.35 22.29 24.15
C GLY A 690 24.95 22.56 24.71
N SER A 691 24.44 23.78 24.47
CA SER A 691 23.12 24.20 24.96
C SER A 691 22.43 25.17 23.98
N ASN A 692 21.10 25.23 24.02
CA ASN A 692 20.26 26.13 23.20
C ASN A 692 20.45 25.99 21.68
N LYS A 693 20.72 24.77 21.21
CA LYS A 693 20.87 24.44 19.80
C LYS A 693 19.61 23.86 19.18
N LEU A 694 18.84 23.10 19.98
CA LEU A 694 17.58 22.49 19.58
C LEU A 694 16.44 23.02 20.44
N PHE A 695 15.26 23.16 19.84
CA PHE A 695 14.03 23.51 20.52
C PHE A 695 12.99 22.40 20.32
N TRP A 696 12.51 21.86 21.44
CA TRP A 696 11.52 20.79 21.52
C TRP A 696 10.16 21.41 21.78
N GLU A 697 9.32 21.49 20.75
CA GLU A 697 8.01 22.15 20.87
C GLU A 697 7.06 21.38 21.79
N GLY A 698 7.26 20.06 21.95
CA GLY A 698 6.40 19.18 22.75
C GLY A 698 6.40 19.52 24.24
N ASP A 699 7.53 20.02 24.75
CA ASP A 699 7.69 20.39 26.16
C ASP A 699 8.18 21.84 26.36
N SER A 700 8.33 22.59 25.26
CA SER A 700 8.83 23.98 25.24
C SER A 700 10.23 24.14 25.85
N GLN A 701 11.08 23.13 25.71
CA GLN A 701 12.47 23.16 26.20
C GLN A 701 13.47 23.44 25.09
N GLN A 702 14.64 23.93 25.51
CA GLN A 702 15.82 24.02 24.68
C GLN A 702 16.90 23.09 25.20
N SER A 703 17.66 22.51 24.29
CA SER A 703 18.78 21.62 24.61
C SER A 703 19.97 21.86 23.71
N GLY A 704 21.09 21.20 23.99
CA GLY A 704 22.19 21.01 23.04
C GLY A 704 21.80 20.12 21.86
N ASP A 705 22.77 19.89 20.99
CA ASP A 705 22.66 18.86 19.94
C ASP A 705 22.72 17.47 20.59
N TYR A 706 22.19 16.44 19.94
CA TYR A 706 22.23 15.07 20.48
C TYR A 706 22.62 14.02 19.47
N PHE A 707 23.22 12.95 20.00
CA PHE A 707 23.31 11.67 19.31
C PHE A 707 23.01 10.52 20.28
N VAL A 708 22.52 9.40 19.75
CA VAL A 708 22.19 8.20 20.52
C VAL A 708 23.05 7.04 20.02
N LEU A 709 23.59 6.21 20.91
CA LEU A 709 24.22 4.96 20.48
C LEU A 709 23.17 3.88 20.30
N SER A 710 23.21 3.12 19.21
CA SER A 710 22.33 1.94 19.06
C SER A 710 22.60 0.91 20.17
N SER A 711 21.66 0.01 20.42
CA SER A 711 21.81 -1.06 21.44
C SER A 711 22.90 -2.10 21.12
N LYS A 712 23.53 -1.99 19.94
CA LYS A 712 24.60 -2.86 19.43
C LYS A 712 25.91 -2.14 19.12
N THR A 713 25.96 -0.83 19.37
CA THR A 713 27.15 -0.01 19.09
C THR A 713 28.02 0.05 20.33
N ASP A 714 29.25 -0.44 20.24
CA ASP A 714 30.31 -0.17 21.20
C ASP A 714 31.18 0.97 20.66
N ILE A 715 31.64 1.87 21.53
CA ILE A 715 32.60 2.94 21.21
C ILE A 715 33.73 2.85 22.23
N GLU A 716 34.95 2.67 21.75
CA GLU A 716 36.12 2.47 22.61
C GLU A 716 36.85 3.77 22.93
N LYS A 717 36.76 4.80 22.09
CA LYS A 717 37.56 6.01 22.25
C LYS A 717 36.73 7.29 22.33
N TYR A 718 37.10 8.18 23.24
CA TYR A 718 36.52 9.51 23.37
C TYR A 718 37.61 10.58 23.42
N ILE A 719 37.45 11.61 22.59
CA ILE A 719 38.23 12.84 22.62
C ILE A 719 37.26 13.98 22.90
N GLY A 720 37.37 14.58 24.08
CA GLY A 720 36.47 15.61 24.59
C GLY A 720 36.69 16.99 23.97
N SER A 721 35.86 17.91 24.41
CA SER A 721 35.83 19.30 23.98
C SER A 721 36.87 20.13 24.74
N SER A 722 36.85 21.46 24.57
CA SER A 722 37.57 22.36 25.47
C SER A 722 36.67 23.02 26.54
N GLY A 723 35.44 22.54 26.68
CA GLY A 723 34.52 22.91 27.74
C GLY A 723 34.45 21.78 28.78
N ASN A 724 33.58 21.92 29.78
CA ASN A 724 33.47 20.89 30.82
C ASN A 724 32.69 19.68 30.27
N ASP A 725 33.34 18.53 30.19
CA ASP A 725 32.79 17.27 29.68
C ASP A 725 32.34 16.34 30.83
N ASP A 726 31.10 15.88 30.82
CA ASP A 726 30.61 14.81 31.72
C ASP A 726 30.44 13.52 30.91
N VAL A 727 31.41 12.61 30.99
CA VAL A 727 31.46 11.38 30.18
C VAL A 727 31.25 10.13 31.05
N THR A 728 30.35 9.25 30.62
CA THR A 728 30.11 7.94 31.23
C THR A 728 30.60 6.83 30.30
N LEU A 729 31.50 5.97 30.81
CA LEU A 729 32.18 4.95 30.02
C LEU A 729 31.41 3.64 29.91
N ASN A 730 31.73 2.83 28.90
CA ASN A 730 31.18 1.49 28.73
C ASN A 730 32.04 0.48 29.47
N THR A 731 31.52 -0.07 30.56
CA THR A 731 32.23 -1.05 31.40
C THR A 731 32.38 -2.44 30.77
N SER A 732 31.82 -2.67 29.58
CA SER A 732 31.95 -3.95 28.84
C SER A 732 33.14 -3.97 27.87
N VAL A 733 33.78 -2.82 27.63
CA VAL A 733 34.95 -2.68 26.75
C VAL A 733 36.08 -1.94 27.48
N ILE A 734 37.26 -1.88 26.85
CA ILE A 734 38.36 -1.02 27.32
C ILE A 734 38.19 0.33 26.65
N ASN A 735 38.12 1.39 27.44
CA ASN A 735 37.93 2.75 26.96
C ASN A 735 39.27 3.50 26.89
N ASP A 736 39.46 4.32 25.86
CA ASP A 736 40.59 5.27 25.69
C ASP A 736 40.03 6.69 25.64
N VAL A 737 40.23 7.44 26.72
CA VAL A 737 39.52 8.67 27.03
C VAL A 737 40.51 9.80 27.22
N SER A 738 40.30 10.90 26.50
CA SER A 738 40.98 12.16 26.73
C SER A 738 39.96 13.30 26.70
N THR A 739 39.60 13.88 27.84
CA THR A 739 38.55 14.91 27.90
C THR A 739 39.08 16.27 27.47
N GLY A 740 40.32 16.62 27.84
CA GLY A 740 41.05 17.71 27.20
C GLY A 740 41.28 18.88 28.12
N ALA A 741 40.51 19.95 28.01
CA ALA A 741 40.60 21.07 28.95
C ALA A 741 39.19 21.45 29.39
N GLY A 742 39.02 21.84 30.65
CA GLY A 742 37.71 21.98 31.27
C GLY A 742 37.72 21.35 32.64
N ASP A 743 36.72 21.64 33.47
CA ASP A 743 36.54 20.88 34.72
C ASP A 743 35.69 19.63 34.38
N ASP A 744 36.37 18.53 34.04
CA ASP A 744 35.77 17.35 33.44
C ASP A 744 35.36 16.30 34.48
N VAL A 745 34.34 15.51 34.15
CA VAL A 745 33.86 14.40 34.97
C VAL A 745 33.84 13.12 34.16
N ILE A 746 34.59 12.11 34.63
CA ILE A 746 34.72 10.81 33.96
C ILE A 746 34.15 9.74 34.87
N ARG A 747 33.11 9.03 34.42
CA ARG A 747 32.34 8.08 35.22
C ARG A 747 32.52 6.65 34.75
N ASP A 748 32.35 5.72 35.69
CA ASP A 748 32.42 4.27 35.49
C ASP A 748 33.78 3.79 34.94
N VAL A 749 34.86 4.44 35.37
CA VAL A 749 36.22 4.04 35.01
C VAL A 749 36.57 2.70 35.64
N LEU A 750 37.19 1.83 34.86
CA LEU A 750 37.80 0.58 35.29
C LEU A 750 39.33 0.70 35.24
N PRO A 751 40.08 -0.06 36.08
CA PRO A 751 41.55 -0.06 36.02
C PRO A 751 42.16 -0.50 34.68
N THR A 752 41.36 -1.11 33.80
CA THR A 752 41.77 -1.52 32.44
C THR A 752 41.69 -0.39 31.42
N ASP A 753 41.00 0.71 31.74
CA ASP A 753 40.83 1.85 30.85
C ASP A 753 42.11 2.71 30.77
N ILE A 754 42.17 3.52 29.72
CA ILE A 754 43.19 4.54 29.50
C ILE A 754 42.48 5.88 29.62
N VAL A 755 42.82 6.67 30.63
CA VAL A 755 42.18 7.94 30.94
C VAL A 755 43.22 9.05 31.09
N ASN A 756 42.98 10.16 30.40
CA ASN A 756 43.69 11.42 30.56
C ASN A 756 42.65 12.53 30.72
N ALA A 757 42.45 13.01 31.96
CA ALA A 757 41.49 14.08 32.21
C ALA A 757 41.95 15.43 31.62
N GLY A 758 43.26 15.66 31.62
CA GLY A 758 43.84 16.80 30.91
C GLY A 758 43.96 18.00 31.83
N ALA A 759 43.48 19.17 31.39
CA ALA A 759 43.72 20.43 32.08
C ALA A 759 42.45 21.02 32.68
N GLY A 760 42.37 21.11 33.99
CA GLY A 760 41.28 21.74 34.73
C GLY A 760 41.15 21.11 36.10
N ALA A 761 40.03 21.34 36.79
CA ALA A 761 39.76 20.63 38.04
C ALA A 761 38.86 19.42 37.76
N ASP A 762 39.50 18.28 37.50
CA ASP A 762 38.84 17.09 36.98
C ASP A 762 38.41 16.11 38.08
N THR A 763 37.39 15.31 37.79
CA THR A 763 36.88 14.27 38.70
C THR A 763 36.70 12.94 37.99
N VAL A 764 37.42 11.92 38.46
CA VAL A 764 37.37 10.56 37.93
C VAL A 764 36.70 9.62 38.93
N TYR A 765 35.57 9.03 38.57
CA TYR A 765 34.90 7.99 39.36
C TYR A 765 35.37 6.61 38.90
N ILE A 766 36.00 5.87 39.82
CA ILE A 766 36.55 4.55 39.56
C ILE A 766 35.94 3.50 40.49
N SER A 767 35.71 2.30 39.95
CA SER A 767 35.36 1.13 40.76
C SER A 767 36.32 -0.03 40.51
N TYR A 768 36.76 -0.71 41.57
CA TYR A 768 37.61 -1.89 41.46
C TYR A 768 37.55 -2.79 42.69
N THR A 769 37.76 -4.09 42.49
CA THR A 769 37.87 -5.07 43.58
C THR A 769 39.30 -5.19 44.11
N THR A 770 40.27 -5.36 43.21
CA THR A 770 41.70 -5.45 43.53
C THR A 770 42.54 -4.71 42.50
N LEU A 771 43.52 -3.93 42.94
CA LEU A 771 44.59 -3.42 42.08
C LEU A 771 45.77 -4.39 42.14
N ASP A 772 46.09 -5.00 40.99
CA ASP A 772 47.28 -5.85 40.87
C ASP A 772 48.49 -4.95 40.62
N PRO A 773 49.54 -4.99 41.48
CA PRO A 773 50.75 -4.19 41.28
C PRO A 773 51.49 -4.49 39.95
N ASP A 774 51.23 -5.64 39.33
CA ASP A 774 51.81 -6.02 38.04
C ASP A 774 50.95 -5.56 36.84
N THR A 775 49.75 -5.01 37.07
CA THR A 775 48.89 -4.47 36.02
C THR A 775 49.23 -3.01 35.76
N ALA A 776 49.59 -2.68 34.52
CA ALA A 776 49.80 -1.31 34.09
C ALA A 776 48.43 -0.60 34.00
N VAL A 777 48.18 0.31 34.93
CA VAL A 777 47.02 1.22 34.92
C VAL A 777 47.45 2.53 34.26
N SER A 778 46.57 3.14 33.47
CA SER A 778 46.86 4.38 32.74
C SER A 778 45.77 5.42 32.98
N ILE A 779 45.64 5.87 34.23
CA ILE A 779 44.66 6.88 34.65
C ILE A 779 45.43 8.09 35.18
N ASP A 780 45.32 9.20 34.47
CA ASP A 780 46.05 10.45 34.71
C ASP A 780 45.06 11.62 34.91
N GLY A 781 45.20 12.33 36.04
CA GLY A 781 44.37 13.46 36.42
C GLY A 781 44.73 14.78 35.74
N GLY A 782 45.94 14.94 35.20
CA GLY A 782 46.44 16.24 34.74
C GLY A 782 47.71 16.69 35.48
N SER A 783 48.52 17.56 34.87
CA SER A 783 49.82 17.98 35.46
C SER A 783 49.87 19.45 35.88
N GLU A 784 48.70 20.07 35.96
CA GLU A 784 48.46 21.47 36.25
C GLU A 784 48.74 21.76 37.72
N THR A 785 49.38 22.90 38.01
CA THR A 785 49.74 23.26 39.40
C THR A 785 48.71 24.15 40.09
N THR A 786 47.61 24.47 39.41
CA THR A 786 46.62 25.47 39.84
C THR A 786 45.24 24.91 40.12
N ASP A 787 44.96 23.74 39.56
CA ASP A 787 43.66 23.09 39.55
C ASP A 787 43.81 21.75 40.28
N PHE A 788 42.73 21.21 40.84
CA PHE A 788 42.80 20.16 41.84
C PHE A 788 41.96 18.97 41.41
N ASP A 789 42.63 17.86 41.12
CA ASP A 789 42.01 16.68 40.53
C ASP A 789 41.63 15.65 41.58
N TRP A 790 40.42 15.12 41.46
CA TRP A 790 39.85 14.13 42.36
C TRP A 790 39.70 12.78 41.68
N ILE A 791 40.11 11.73 42.39
CA ILE A 791 39.64 10.38 42.12
C ILE A 791 38.65 9.95 43.19
N ILE A 792 37.44 9.60 42.77
CA ILE A 792 36.36 9.11 43.62
C ILE A 792 36.34 7.58 43.53
N CYS A 793 36.59 6.92 44.64
CA CYS A 793 36.67 5.46 44.70
C CYS A 793 35.33 4.89 45.21
N ASP A 794 34.62 4.15 44.36
CA ASP A 794 33.45 3.35 44.74
C ASP A 794 33.89 1.89 44.91
N LEU A 795 33.98 1.43 46.17
CA LEU A 795 34.67 0.20 46.52
C LEU A 795 33.80 -0.75 47.35
N ALA A 796 34.11 -2.04 47.26
CA ALA A 796 33.43 -3.02 48.10
C ALA A 796 33.67 -2.77 49.60
N PRO A 797 32.67 -2.99 50.47
CA PRO A 797 32.80 -2.81 51.91
C PRO A 797 33.80 -3.73 52.58
N ASP A 798 34.27 -3.30 53.74
CA ASP A 798 35.19 -4.01 54.63
C ASP A 798 36.50 -4.41 53.92
N THR A 799 36.99 -3.54 53.03
CA THR A 799 38.23 -3.78 52.27
C THR A 799 39.41 -3.00 52.84
N GLU A 800 40.57 -3.65 52.87
CA GLU A 800 41.86 -3.01 53.17
C GLU A 800 42.50 -2.58 51.85
N LYS A 801 42.93 -1.31 51.79
CA LYS A 801 43.54 -0.70 50.61
C LYS A 801 44.97 -0.25 50.95
N ASP A 802 45.92 -0.76 50.18
CA ASP A 802 47.28 -0.26 50.14
C ASP A 802 47.27 1.05 49.35
N PHE A 803 47.44 2.18 50.04
CA PHE A 803 47.32 3.48 49.42
C PHE A 803 48.47 3.78 48.45
N THR A 804 49.66 3.20 48.68
CA THR A 804 50.79 3.33 47.75
C THR A 804 50.45 2.74 46.39
N LEU A 805 49.75 1.60 46.35
CA LEU A 805 49.27 1.02 45.09
C LEU A 805 48.25 1.92 44.40
N CYS A 806 47.28 2.48 45.13
CA CYS A 806 46.30 3.41 44.56
C CYS A 806 46.98 4.66 43.98
N ARG A 807 47.83 5.33 44.76
CA ARG A 807 48.51 6.57 44.39
C ARG A 807 49.49 6.40 43.23
N THR A 808 50.06 5.21 43.05
CA THR A 808 50.98 4.93 41.93
C THR A 808 50.25 4.44 40.68
N ALA A 809 49.10 3.79 40.83
CA ALA A 809 48.25 3.39 39.71
C ALA A 809 47.49 4.57 39.09
N PHE A 810 47.06 5.52 39.92
CA PHE A 810 46.32 6.72 39.51
C PHE A 810 47.23 7.93 39.68
N VAL A 811 47.76 8.44 38.58
CA VAL A 811 48.82 9.45 38.61
C VAL A 811 48.26 10.86 38.52
N ASN A 812 48.98 11.79 39.14
CA ASN A 812 48.67 13.22 39.15
C ASN A 812 47.27 13.60 39.68
N PHE A 813 46.74 12.87 40.66
CA PHE A 813 45.56 13.30 41.43
C PHE A 813 45.99 13.90 42.76
N GLU A 814 45.55 15.11 43.09
CA GLU A 814 45.76 15.71 44.41
C GLU A 814 44.78 15.18 45.47
N GLY A 815 43.63 14.65 45.04
CA GLY A 815 42.56 14.21 45.93
C GLY A 815 42.14 12.76 45.69
N PHE A 816 41.99 12.01 46.79
CA PHE A 816 41.38 10.67 46.78
C PHE A 816 40.17 10.69 47.71
N ASP A 817 38.98 10.41 47.17
CA ASP A 817 37.72 10.43 47.92
C ASP A 817 37.14 9.01 48.06
N PHE A 818 36.94 8.59 49.30
CA PHE A 818 36.36 7.31 49.71
C PHE A 818 34.97 7.48 50.34
N THR A 819 34.29 8.62 50.12
CA THR A 819 32.96 8.89 50.70
C THR A 819 31.86 8.06 50.01
N ASP A 820 31.82 6.74 50.24
CA ASP A 820 30.85 5.81 49.64
C ASP A 820 29.85 5.20 50.65
N ASN A 821 29.97 5.51 51.95
CA ASN A 821 29.22 4.92 53.07
C ASN A 821 29.52 3.43 53.33
N GLU A 822 30.53 2.88 52.66
CA GLU A 822 31.05 1.55 52.92
C GLU A 822 32.36 1.67 53.69
N LYS A 823 32.68 0.70 54.55
CA LYS A 823 33.90 0.79 55.34
C LYS A 823 35.13 0.45 54.49
N GLN A 824 36.12 1.35 54.41
CA GLN A 824 37.48 1.00 53.98
C GLN A 824 38.56 1.26 55.04
N ILE A 825 39.61 0.44 55.01
CA ILE A 825 40.84 0.63 55.81
C ILE A 825 41.96 1.02 54.85
N ILE A 826 42.41 2.27 54.91
CA ILE A 826 43.38 2.86 53.99
C ILE A 826 44.73 2.93 54.69
N THR A 827 45.69 2.09 54.27
CA THR A 827 47.01 2.00 54.90
C THR A 827 48.02 2.83 54.12
N LEU A 828 48.65 3.79 54.80
CA LEU A 828 49.69 4.66 54.26
C LEU A 828 51.08 4.21 54.73
N ASP A 829 52.06 4.41 53.86
CA ASP A 829 53.48 4.29 54.22
C ASP A 829 54.25 5.62 54.10
N SER A 830 55.56 5.57 54.33
CA SER A 830 56.40 6.78 54.28
C SER A 830 56.56 7.38 52.87
N GLU A 831 56.34 6.59 51.81
CA GLU A 831 56.42 7.02 50.42
C GLU A 831 55.16 7.75 49.96
N ASP A 832 54.07 7.69 50.73
CA ASP A 832 52.80 8.37 50.43
C ASP A 832 52.76 9.85 50.86
N PHE A 833 53.70 10.30 51.68
CA PHE A 833 53.84 11.71 52.07
C PHE A 833 54.55 12.50 50.96
N VAL A 834 53.79 12.83 49.91
CA VAL A 834 54.25 13.55 48.72
C VAL A 834 53.37 14.76 48.44
N SER A 835 53.91 15.72 47.66
CA SER A 835 53.11 16.77 47.02
C SER A 835 52.92 16.42 45.55
N ILE A 836 51.67 16.49 45.09
CA ILE A 836 51.29 16.25 43.70
C ILE A 836 51.01 17.61 43.06
N ASN A 837 51.61 17.88 41.90
CA ASN A 837 51.59 19.17 41.21
C ASN A 837 51.83 20.42 42.10
N SER A 838 52.69 20.29 43.11
CA SER A 838 52.99 21.35 44.11
C SER A 838 51.86 21.66 45.10
N GLN A 839 50.88 20.76 45.22
CA GLN A 839 49.73 20.85 46.12
C GLN A 839 49.79 19.76 47.20
N THR A 840 49.02 19.95 48.27
CA THR A 840 48.93 19.00 49.38
C THR A 840 47.99 17.86 48.99
N LEU A 841 48.52 16.63 48.99
CA LEU A 841 47.71 15.42 48.81
C LEU A 841 46.61 15.35 49.87
N SER A 842 45.37 15.16 49.44
CA SER A 842 44.20 15.11 50.30
C SER A 842 43.47 13.78 50.19
N ILE A 843 43.15 13.18 51.33
CA ILE A 843 42.36 11.96 51.45
C ILE A 843 41.05 12.33 52.13
N LYS A 844 39.95 12.08 51.45
CA LYS A 844 38.59 12.32 51.92
C LYS A 844 37.88 10.98 52.08
N GLY A 845 36.97 10.91 53.04
CA GLY A 845 36.17 9.74 53.39
C GLY A 845 35.24 10.10 54.53
N ASP A 846 34.41 9.13 54.93
CA ASP A 846 33.39 9.33 55.95
C ASP A 846 33.74 8.64 57.28
N SER A 847 32.83 8.72 58.25
CA SER A 847 33.04 8.19 59.61
C SER A 847 33.16 6.66 59.71
N THR A 848 32.89 5.93 58.62
CA THR A 848 33.06 4.49 58.55
C THR A 848 34.48 4.09 58.14
N ASP A 849 35.22 5.01 57.51
CA ASP A 849 36.58 4.79 57.02
C ASP A 849 37.64 4.96 58.10
N GLU A 850 38.73 4.21 57.93
CA GLU A 850 39.89 4.21 58.83
C GLU A 850 41.17 4.44 58.03
N VAL A 851 41.97 5.43 58.42
CA VAL A 851 43.29 5.69 57.86
C VAL A 851 44.36 5.22 58.84
N VAL A 852 45.22 4.30 58.42
CA VAL A 852 46.36 3.80 59.19
C VAL A 852 47.62 4.56 58.77
N LEU A 853 48.17 5.36 59.69
CA LEU A 853 49.36 6.19 59.44
C LEU A 853 50.67 5.43 59.70
N PRO A 854 51.76 5.73 58.98
CA PRO A 854 53.05 5.11 59.23
C PRO A 854 53.66 5.58 60.57
N GLU A 855 54.51 4.73 61.16
CA GLU A 855 55.23 5.06 62.38
C GLU A 855 56.12 6.30 62.18
N GLY A 856 55.83 7.38 62.91
CA GLY A 856 56.56 8.64 62.85
C GLY A 856 55.82 9.79 62.18
N ALA A 857 54.64 9.55 61.59
CA ALA A 857 53.76 10.63 61.16
C ALA A 857 53.19 11.38 62.38
N THR A 858 53.10 12.71 62.30
CA THR A 858 52.59 13.55 63.40
C THR A 858 51.62 14.59 62.87
N GLU A 859 50.51 14.80 63.59
CA GLU A 859 49.59 15.91 63.33
C GLU A 859 50.31 17.26 63.46
N THR A 860 50.13 18.13 62.49
CA THR A 860 50.75 19.47 62.44
C THR A 860 49.76 20.60 62.62
N ARG A 861 48.58 20.49 62.01
CA ARG A 861 47.50 21.48 62.06
C ARG A 861 46.16 20.82 61.67
N SER A 862 45.07 21.54 61.87
CA SER A 862 43.74 21.19 61.36
C SER A 862 43.01 22.44 60.89
N ASP A 863 42.05 22.27 60.00
CA ASP A 863 41.05 23.28 59.65
C ASP A 863 39.62 22.72 59.86
N ASP A 864 38.61 23.35 59.23
CA ASP A 864 37.20 22.98 59.40
C ASP A 864 36.82 21.71 58.59
N THR A 865 37.74 21.12 57.83
CA THR A 865 37.45 19.97 56.94
C THR A 865 38.54 18.91 56.97
N TYR A 866 39.79 19.28 57.27
CA TYR A 866 40.93 18.37 57.26
C TYR A 866 41.81 18.48 58.50
N VAL A 867 42.35 17.35 58.92
CA VAL A 867 43.48 17.22 59.85
C VAL A 867 44.73 16.92 59.02
N TYR A 868 45.79 17.68 59.25
CA TYR A 868 47.04 17.58 58.49
C TYR A 868 48.08 16.80 59.29
N TYR A 869 48.68 15.80 58.64
CA TYR A 869 49.75 14.98 59.19
C TYR A 869 51.02 15.20 58.40
N SER A 870 52.17 15.26 59.08
CA SER A 870 53.48 15.39 58.44
C SER A 870 54.40 14.21 58.73
N PHE A 871 55.16 13.84 57.71
CA PHE A 871 56.30 12.94 57.75
C PHE A 871 57.43 13.56 56.92
N ASN A 872 58.64 13.69 57.48
CA ASN A 872 59.79 14.32 56.82
C ASN A 872 59.52 15.71 56.18
N ASP A 873 58.80 16.59 56.89
CA ASP A 873 58.45 17.95 56.47
C ASP A 873 57.50 18.05 55.26
N VAL A 874 56.87 16.95 54.85
CA VAL A 874 55.79 16.93 53.84
C VAL A 874 54.46 16.69 54.56
N GLU A 875 53.41 17.44 54.21
CA GLU A 875 52.07 17.31 54.78
C GLU A 875 51.13 16.56 53.82
N ILE A 876 50.23 15.76 54.38
CA ILE A 876 49.01 15.27 53.73
C ILE A 876 47.80 15.76 54.54
N ALA A 877 46.67 15.95 53.86
CA ALA A 877 45.39 16.31 54.48
C ALA A 877 44.49 15.08 54.55
N ILE A 878 43.90 14.79 55.70
CA ILE A 878 42.93 13.69 55.90
C ILE A 878 41.64 14.29 56.45
N SER A 879 40.49 13.92 55.88
CA SER A 879 39.17 14.39 56.31
C SER A 879 39.00 14.21 57.83
N ASP A 880 38.48 15.23 58.51
CA ASP A 880 38.29 15.21 59.97
C ASP A 880 37.18 14.24 60.43
N GLU A 881 36.39 13.73 59.48
CA GLU A 881 35.36 12.71 59.71
C GLU A 881 35.92 11.29 59.81
N MET A 882 37.11 11.01 59.25
CA MET A 882 37.68 9.66 59.19
C MET A 882 38.30 9.22 60.52
N MET A 883 38.28 7.91 60.80
CA MET A 883 38.99 7.33 61.95
C MET A 883 40.49 7.23 61.66
N ILE A 884 41.32 7.42 62.69
CA ILE A 884 42.78 7.23 62.60
C ILE A 884 43.16 5.98 63.40
N GLY A 885 43.76 5.01 62.71
CA GLY A 885 44.14 3.67 63.21
C GLY A 885 45.51 3.57 63.87
#